data_AF-A0A401PNG4-F1
#
_entry.id   AF-A0A401PNG4-F1
#
_cell.length_a   1.000
_cell.length_b   1.000
_cell.length_c   1.000
_cell.angle_alpha   90.00
_cell.angle_beta   90.00
_cell.angle_gamma   90.00
#
_symmetry.space_group_name_H-M   'P 1'
#
loop_
_entity.id
_entity.type
_entity.pdbx_description
1 polymer ?
#
loop_
_entity_poly.entity_id
_entity_poly.type
_entity_poly.pdbx_seq_one_letter_code
_entity_poly.pdbx_strand_id
1 'polypeptide(L)'
;MDMGEIGYMYVGEIGYMDMGEIGYMCVGEIGYMDMGYMYVGEIGYMYMGEIGYMYVGEIGYMYMGEIGYMYVGEIGYMYVGEIGYMYVGEIGYMYVGEIGYMDMGYMYVGEIGYMYVGEIGYMSVGEIGYMYVGEIGYMDLGEIGYMSVGEIGYMYVGEIGNILVDKPHDQSSRWSSESNYPPQYLILKLERPAIVQSITFGKYEKTHVCNLKKFKVYGGMSEENMTELLSSGLKNDYNKETFTLKHKIDDQMFPCRFIKIVPLMSWGPSFNFSIWYVELHGIDEPDIVQPCLNWYSKYREQEAIRLCLKHFRQHNYTEAFESLQKKTKIALEHPMLTELHDKLVLKGDFDACEGLIEKAVTDGLFNQYISQQEYKPRWTQIIPQSSKGDGDDNRPGMRGGHQMVIDVQTETVYLFGGWDGTQDLADFWAYSVKENQWTCISRDTEKESGPSARSCHKMCIDTTRRQIYTLGRYLDSSVRNSKSLKSDFYRYDIDTNKWTLLSEDTATDGGPKLVFDHQMCMDSEKHMIYTFGGRILTCNGNVDDTRANEPQFSGLFAYHCLSNTWKLLREDSCNAGPEDVQSRIGHCMLFHTKNRCLYVFGGQRSKTYLNDFFSYDVDSDHVEIISDGTKKDSVPMTGFTQRATIDPELNEIHVLSGLSKDKDKREENVRNSFWIYDIARNNWSCVYKNDQSLKDNLNKSIQEEEPCPRFAHQLVYDDMHKVHYLFGGNPGKSCSPKMRLDDFWSLKLCRPSKDYLLRHCRYLIRRHRFEEKARAEPLSALKYLQNDLYVTVDHSDPEETKEVCWNIILHLTRPQRITGGNLFFKWNCLVLILGFIE
;
A
#
# COMPACT_ATOMS: atom_id res chain seq x y z
N MET A 1 -0.55 53.05 46.50
CA MET A 1 0.50 52.66 47.48
C MET A 1 1.77 52.64 46.67
N ASP A 2 2.75 53.52 46.91
CA ASP A 2 3.99 53.55 46.13
C ASP A 2 4.99 52.55 46.72
N MET A 3 5.43 51.59 45.92
CA MET A 3 6.40 50.57 46.34
C MET A 3 7.50 50.37 45.28
N GLY A 4 8.75 50.25 45.75
CA GLY A 4 9.94 49.93 44.93
C GLY A 4 10.11 48.43 44.67
N GLU A 5 11.32 47.99 44.33
CA GLU A 5 11.64 46.60 43.96
C GLU A 5 11.22 45.56 45.02
N ILE A 6 10.33 44.63 44.64
CA ILE A 6 9.79 43.59 45.53
C ILE A 6 9.78 42.22 44.83
N GLY A 7 10.26 41.18 45.53
CA GLY A 7 10.32 39.81 44.99
C GLY A 7 8.97 39.10 44.88
N TYR A 8 8.11 39.18 45.92
CA TYR A 8 6.78 38.56 45.95
C TYR A 8 5.79 39.47 46.68
N MET A 9 4.61 39.67 46.11
CA MET A 9 3.56 40.48 46.73
C MET A 9 2.18 39.81 46.68
N TYR A 10 1.47 39.86 47.81
CA TYR A 10 0.06 39.46 47.93
C TYR A 10 -0.75 40.63 48.45
N VAL A 11 -1.76 41.06 47.69
CA VAL A 11 -2.62 42.19 48.08
C VAL A 11 -4.09 41.80 47.98
N GLY A 12 -4.87 42.16 49.01
CA GLY A 12 -6.33 42.02 49.02
C GLY A 12 -7.04 43.22 48.39
N GLU A 13 -8.22 43.57 48.87
CA GLU A 13 -9.03 44.69 48.35
C GLU A 13 -8.38 46.06 48.57
N ILE A 14 -8.13 46.78 47.47
CA ILE A 14 -7.56 48.14 47.46
C ILE A 14 -8.20 49.01 46.38
N GLY A 15 -8.17 50.34 46.54
CA GLY A 15 -8.79 51.27 45.56
C GLY A 15 -7.85 51.82 44.47
N TYR A 16 -6.55 52.00 44.75
CA TYR A 16 -5.56 52.56 43.82
C TYR A 16 -4.15 52.03 44.10
N MET A 17 -3.40 51.69 43.04
CA MET A 17 -2.05 51.13 43.13
C MET A 17 -1.14 51.62 41.99
N ASP A 18 0.12 51.94 42.33
CA ASP A 18 1.16 52.37 41.39
C ASP A 18 2.48 51.72 41.80
N MET A 19 3.12 50.94 40.91
CA MET A 19 4.25 50.08 41.26
C MET A 19 5.34 50.00 40.17
N GLY A 20 6.60 49.89 40.63
CA GLY A 20 7.80 49.67 39.81
C GLY A 20 8.07 48.19 39.49
N GLU A 21 9.32 47.74 39.63
CA GLU A 21 9.73 46.38 39.23
C GLU A 21 9.38 45.29 40.27
N ILE A 22 8.66 44.24 39.84
CA ILE A 22 8.22 43.15 40.74
C ILE A 22 8.41 41.76 40.11
N GLY A 23 8.95 40.81 40.88
CA GLY A 23 9.20 39.44 40.41
C GLY A 23 7.91 38.61 40.19
N TYR A 24 7.08 38.52 41.23
CA TYR A 24 5.81 37.79 41.20
C TYR A 24 4.74 38.50 42.03
N MET A 25 3.54 38.61 41.46
CA MET A 25 2.43 39.30 42.11
C MET A 25 1.11 38.55 42.00
N CYS A 26 0.39 38.51 43.12
CA CYS A 26 -0.99 38.05 43.18
C CYS A 26 -1.83 39.12 43.91
N VAL A 27 -2.82 39.67 43.21
CA VAL A 27 -3.76 40.63 43.82
C VAL A 27 -5.18 40.12 43.64
N GLY A 28 -5.99 40.31 44.69
CA GLY A 28 -7.43 40.06 44.63
C GLY A 28 -8.18 41.14 43.84
N GLU A 29 -9.39 41.46 44.29
CA GLU A 29 -10.23 42.51 43.69
C GLU A 29 -9.67 43.91 43.96
N ILE A 30 -9.70 44.80 42.96
CA ILE A 30 -9.36 46.22 43.12
C ILE A 30 -10.60 47.09 42.90
N GLY A 31 -11.39 47.25 43.97
CA GLY A 31 -12.39 48.31 44.12
C GLY A 31 -13.83 47.88 44.50
N TYR A 32 -14.54 48.78 45.21
CA TYR A 32 -16.00 48.75 45.47
C TYR A 32 -16.67 50.12 45.15
N MET A 33 -16.02 50.96 44.32
CA MET A 33 -16.55 52.24 43.83
C MET A 33 -16.08 52.47 42.39
N ASP A 34 -16.96 52.19 41.43
CA ASP A 34 -17.04 52.47 39.97
C ASP A 34 -15.78 52.75 39.09
N MET A 35 -14.55 52.89 39.59
CA MET A 35 -13.35 53.24 38.82
C MET A 35 -12.04 52.97 39.62
N GLY A 36 -11.68 51.70 39.83
CA GLY A 36 -10.36 51.31 40.36
C GLY A 36 -9.25 51.48 39.31
N TYR A 37 -8.05 51.93 39.71
CA TYR A 37 -6.91 52.17 38.80
C TYR A 37 -5.62 51.49 39.27
N MET A 38 -4.90 50.90 38.31
CA MET A 38 -3.59 50.29 38.53
C MET A 38 -2.58 50.67 37.44
N TYR A 39 -1.38 51.07 37.87
CA TYR A 39 -0.21 51.31 37.00
C TYR A 39 0.93 50.37 37.37
N VAL A 40 1.52 49.73 36.37
CA VAL A 40 2.57 48.71 36.54
C VAL A 40 3.72 48.95 35.55
N GLY A 41 4.95 48.99 36.06
CA GLY A 41 6.20 49.07 35.29
C GLY A 41 6.61 47.72 34.67
N GLU A 42 7.60 47.05 35.24
CA GLU A 42 8.11 45.76 34.76
C GLU A 42 7.78 44.62 35.73
N ILE A 43 7.15 43.54 35.23
CA ILE A 43 6.81 42.38 36.07
C ILE A 43 7.13 41.04 35.39
N GLY A 44 7.68 40.09 36.16
CA GLY A 44 7.87 38.72 35.71
C GLY A 44 6.55 37.95 35.51
N TYR A 45 5.75 37.82 36.59
CA TYR A 45 4.48 37.09 36.61
C TYR A 45 3.40 37.83 37.42
N MET A 46 2.21 37.98 36.84
CA MET A 46 1.08 38.67 37.48
C MET A 46 -0.22 37.87 37.40
N TYR A 47 -0.91 37.71 38.53
CA TYR A 47 -2.25 37.12 38.65
C TYR A 47 -3.21 38.09 39.34
N MET A 48 -4.34 38.40 38.70
CA MET A 48 -5.29 39.40 39.19
C MET A 48 -6.76 39.00 38.99
N GLY A 49 -7.63 39.46 39.90
CA GLY A 49 -9.09 39.36 39.81
C GLY A 49 -9.72 40.47 38.96
N GLU A 50 -10.67 41.21 39.53
CA GLU A 50 -11.45 42.28 38.87
C GLU A 50 -10.80 43.67 39.00
N ILE A 51 -10.71 44.43 37.91
CA ILE A 51 -10.10 45.78 37.87
C ILE A 51 -10.85 46.73 36.94
N GLY A 52 -11.03 47.99 37.33
CA GLY A 52 -11.59 49.03 36.45
C GLY A 52 -10.67 49.42 35.29
N TYR A 53 -9.48 49.96 35.59
CA TYR A 53 -8.53 50.51 34.62
C TYR A 53 -7.10 50.06 34.93
N MET A 54 -6.38 49.61 33.89
CA MET A 54 -5.01 49.12 34.03
C MET A 54 -4.09 49.65 32.92
N TYR A 55 -2.89 50.09 33.33
CA TYR A 55 -1.79 50.45 32.43
C TYR A 55 -0.55 49.62 32.77
N VAL A 56 0.03 48.99 31.74
CA VAL A 56 1.16 48.06 31.88
C VAL A 56 2.29 48.43 30.92
N GLY A 57 3.52 48.49 31.43
CA GLY A 57 4.77 48.65 30.68
C GLY A 57 5.23 47.35 30.01
N GLU A 58 6.08 46.57 30.70
CA GLU A 58 6.64 45.31 30.20
C GLU A 58 6.32 44.14 31.14
N ILE A 59 5.70 43.06 30.64
CA ILE A 59 5.40 41.88 31.48
C ILE A 59 5.76 40.56 30.79
N GLY A 60 6.34 39.62 31.55
CA GLY A 60 6.60 38.26 31.08
C GLY A 60 5.30 37.45 30.88
N TYR A 61 4.54 37.25 31.96
CA TYR A 61 3.28 36.47 31.97
C TYR A 61 2.18 37.16 32.79
N MET A 62 1.00 37.31 32.20
CA MET A 62 -0.16 37.97 32.83
C MET A 62 -1.42 37.09 32.77
N TYR A 63 -2.10 36.92 33.90
CA TYR A 63 -3.40 36.27 34.03
C TYR A 63 -4.41 37.18 34.74
N MET A 64 -5.53 37.46 34.08
CA MET A 64 -6.56 38.39 34.57
C MET A 64 -7.97 37.81 34.50
N GLY A 65 -8.81 38.18 35.48
CA GLY A 65 -10.25 37.89 35.53
C GLY A 65 -11.08 38.82 34.64
N GLU A 66 -11.64 39.90 35.21
CA GLU A 66 -12.52 40.86 34.51
C GLU A 66 -11.93 42.28 34.55
N ILE A 67 -11.93 42.99 33.42
CA ILE A 67 -11.33 44.33 33.31
C ILE A 67 -12.19 45.31 32.52
N GLY A 68 -12.33 46.54 33.01
CA GLY A 68 -12.98 47.62 32.23
C GLY A 68 -12.13 48.08 31.04
N TYR A 69 -10.94 48.62 31.31
CA TYR A 69 -10.05 49.19 30.29
C TYR A 69 -8.59 48.80 30.52
N MET A 70 -7.89 48.39 29.46
CA MET A 70 -6.48 48.03 29.52
C MET A 70 -5.64 48.68 28.41
N TYR A 71 -4.46 49.17 28.79
CA TYR A 71 -3.40 49.57 27.87
C TYR A 71 -2.11 48.82 28.18
N VAL A 72 -1.49 48.24 27.15
CA VAL A 72 -0.30 47.40 27.26
C VAL A 72 0.79 47.85 26.30
N GLY A 73 2.03 47.96 26.81
CA GLY A 73 3.26 48.14 26.02
C GLY A 73 3.74 46.84 25.36
N GLU A 74 4.57 46.07 26.07
CA GLU A 74 5.16 44.81 25.56
C GLU A 74 4.86 43.65 26.53
N ILE A 75 4.30 42.52 26.02
CA ILE A 75 4.03 41.33 26.84
C ILE A 75 4.42 40.03 26.15
N GLY A 76 5.03 39.11 26.90
CA GLY A 76 5.32 37.75 26.43
C GLY A 76 4.06 36.90 26.24
N TYR A 77 3.31 36.67 27.32
CA TYR A 77 2.09 35.87 27.34
C TYR A 77 0.98 36.53 28.17
N MET A 78 -0.22 36.63 27.58
CA MET A 78 -1.38 37.25 28.22
C MET A 78 -2.61 36.34 28.17
N TYR A 79 -3.28 36.20 29.31
CA TYR A 79 -4.61 35.59 29.43
C TYR A 79 -5.56 36.56 30.14
N VAL A 80 -6.68 36.88 29.50
CA VAL A 80 -7.74 37.72 30.07
C VAL A 80 -9.09 37.01 29.92
N GLY A 81 -9.87 36.96 31.00
CA GLY A 81 -11.24 36.43 30.99
C GLY A 81 -12.19 37.33 30.21
N GLU A 82 -12.61 38.43 30.81
CA GLU A 82 -13.53 39.40 30.19
C GLU A 82 -12.91 40.81 30.19
N ILE A 83 -13.07 41.55 29.09
CA ILE A 83 -12.54 42.92 28.98
C ILE A 83 -13.48 43.88 28.23
N GLY A 84 -13.61 45.11 28.70
CA GLY A 84 -14.40 46.13 28.00
C GLY A 84 -13.68 46.70 26.76
N TYR A 85 -12.49 47.27 26.97
CA TYR A 85 -11.68 47.92 25.94
C TYR A 85 -10.20 47.61 26.09
N MET A 86 -9.52 47.37 24.97
CA MET A 86 -8.11 46.98 24.99
C MET A 86 -7.28 47.64 23.88
N TYR A 87 -6.13 48.17 24.28
CA TYR A 87 -5.07 48.62 23.37
C TYR A 87 -3.76 47.90 23.67
N VAL A 88 -3.13 47.37 22.63
CA VAL A 88 -1.90 46.58 22.73
C VAL A 88 -0.84 47.05 21.74
N GLY A 89 0.39 47.25 22.22
CA GLY A 89 1.59 47.47 21.41
C GLY A 89 2.11 46.18 20.74
N GLU A 90 2.98 45.45 21.42
CA GLU A 90 3.62 44.20 20.92
C GLU A 90 3.37 43.03 21.89
N ILE A 91 2.84 41.90 21.39
CA ILE A 91 2.61 40.70 22.21
C ILE A 91 3.03 39.40 21.51
N GLY A 92 3.68 38.50 22.25
CA GLY A 92 4.01 37.15 21.77
C GLY A 92 2.78 36.25 21.61
N TYR A 93 2.05 36.01 22.70
CA TYR A 93 0.86 35.16 22.75
C TYR A 93 -0.25 35.79 23.58
N MET A 94 -1.47 35.79 23.06
CA MET A 94 -2.62 36.38 23.73
C MET A 94 -3.85 35.47 23.65
N TYR A 95 -4.52 35.31 24.79
CA TYR A 95 -5.83 34.71 24.92
C TYR A 95 -6.78 35.70 25.59
N VAL A 96 -7.92 35.98 24.95
CA VAL A 96 -9.00 36.77 25.52
C VAL A 96 -10.30 35.97 25.43
N GLY A 97 -11.02 35.84 26.54
CA GLY A 97 -12.33 35.20 26.57
C GLY A 97 -13.38 36.03 25.82
N GLU A 98 -13.83 37.13 26.40
CA GLU A 98 -14.88 37.99 25.83
C GLU A 98 -14.47 39.46 25.82
N ILE A 99 -14.81 40.20 24.76
CA ILE A 99 -14.59 41.65 24.66
C ILE A 99 -15.90 42.43 24.48
N GLY A 100 -16.32 43.15 25.52
CA GLY A 100 -17.37 44.17 25.47
C GLY A 100 -18.38 44.11 26.63
N TYR A 101 -18.72 45.27 27.18
CA TYR A 101 -19.91 45.44 28.02
C TYR A 101 -21.01 46.06 27.14
N MET A 102 -22.13 45.38 26.94
CA MET A 102 -23.27 45.85 26.12
C MET A 102 -22.94 46.00 24.61
N ASP A 103 -22.66 44.88 23.94
CA ASP A 103 -22.70 44.65 22.47
C ASP A 103 -21.75 45.46 21.56
N MET A 104 -20.84 46.29 22.08
CA MET A 104 -19.80 46.96 21.27
C MET A 104 -18.46 47.08 22.00
N GLY A 105 -17.66 46.01 22.00
CA GLY A 105 -16.25 46.02 22.42
C GLY A 105 -15.29 46.39 21.28
N TYR A 106 -14.20 47.11 21.60
CA TYR A 106 -13.17 47.52 20.63
C TYR A 106 -11.78 47.05 21.06
N MET A 107 -11.06 46.52 20.08
CA MET A 107 -9.68 46.07 20.25
C MET A 107 -8.79 46.61 19.15
N TYR A 108 -7.69 47.25 19.56
CA TYR A 108 -6.65 47.77 18.68
C TYR A 108 -5.31 47.11 19.01
N VAL A 109 -4.66 46.59 17.97
CA VAL A 109 -3.43 45.80 18.10
C VAL A 109 -2.39 46.27 17.08
N GLY A 110 -1.15 46.49 17.55
CA GLY A 110 0.03 46.71 16.72
C GLY A 110 0.54 45.42 16.06
N GLU A 111 1.40 44.67 16.75
CA GLU A 111 2.04 43.45 16.25
C GLU A 111 1.84 42.26 17.22
N ILE A 112 1.34 41.12 16.73
CA ILE A 112 1.12 39.91 17.55
C ILE A 112 1.57 38.61 16.88
N GLY A 113 2.24 37.74 17.64
CA GLY A 113 2.60 36.39 17.19
C GLY A 113 1.39 35.45 17.06
N TYR A 114 0.68 35.21 18.17
CA TYR A 114 -0.49 34.33 18.24
C TYR A 114 -1.63 34.95 19.05
N MET A 115 -2.84 34.91 18.52
CA MET A 115 -4.03 35.47 19.16
C MET A 115 -5.19 34.48 19.17
N TYR A 116 -5.83 34.33 20.33
CA TYR A 116 -7.13 33.69 20.49
C TYR A 116 -8.10 34.68 21.13
N VAL A 117 -9.26 34.88 20.53
CA VAL A 117 -10.37 35.68 21.09
C VAL A 117 -11.65 34.84 21.06
N GLY A 118 -12.46 34.83 22.12
CA GLY A 118 -13.77 34.17 22.08
C GLY A 118 -14.77 34.99 21.28
N GLU A 119 -15.31 36.06 21.86
CA GLU A 119 -16.32 36.92 21.21
C GLU A 119 -15.87 38.38 21.18
N ILE A 120 -16.04 39.07 20.05
CA ILE A 120 -15.69 40.50 19.93
C ILE A 120 -16.59 41.28 18.95
N GLY A 121 -16.95 42.51 19.34
CA GLY A 121 -17.71 43.43 18.49
C GLY A 121 -16.91 43.95 17.28
N TYR A 122 -15.84 44.71 17.52
CA TYR A 122 -15.01 45.34 16.49
C TYR A 122 -13.51 45.11 16.74
N MET A 123 -12.79 44.70 15.70
CA MET A 123 -11.35 44.50 15.75
C MET A 123 -10.62 45.22 14.61
N SER A 124 -9.53 45.92 14.95
CA SER A 124 -8.59 46.52 13.99
C SER A 124 -7.16 46.08 14.33
N VAL A 125 -6.45 45.51 13.35
CA VAL A 125 -5.09 44.98 13.59
C VAL A 125 -4.09 45.34 12.47
N GLY A 126 -2.85 45.64 12.88
CA GLY A 126 -1.69 45.84 12.00
C GLY A 126 -1.15 44.55 11.40
N GLU A 127 -0.31 43.81 12.14
CA GLU A 127 0.33 42.56 11.68
C GLU A 127 0.11 41.40 12.68
N ILE A 128 -0.33 40.23 12.18
CA ILE A 128 -0.50 39.01 13.01
C ILE A 128 0.08 37.76 12.35
N GLY A 129 0.80 36.95 13.14
CA GLY A 129 1.20 35.59 12.74
C GLY A 129 0.03 34.61 12.61
N TYR A 130 -0.64 34.31 13.73
CA TYR A 130 -1.76 33.38 13.82
C TYR A 130 -2.92 33.93 14.63
N MET A 131 -4.14 33.77 14.13
CA MET A 131 -5.35 34.27 14.78
C MET A 131 -6.45 33.23 14.81
N TYR A 132 -7.07 33.05 15.97
CA TYR A 132 -8.32 32.32 16.15
C TYR A 132 -9.34 33.24 16.79
N VAL A 133 -10.54 33.31 16.23
CA VAL A 133 -11.66 33.99 16.88
C VAL A 133 -12.94 33.17 16.85
N GLY A 134 -13.69 33.14 17.95
CA GLY A 134 -15.01 32.50 18.01
C GLY A 134 -16.03 33.25 17.16
N GLU A 135 -16.51 34.40 17.64
CA GLU A 135 -17.52 35.23 16.98
C GLU A 135 -17.07 36.69 16.83
N ILE A 136 -17.32 37.28 15.65
CA ILE A 136 -16.94 38.67 15.35
C ILE A 136 -18.05 39.42 14.63
N GLY A 137 -18.39 40.61 15.13
CA GLY A 137 -19.30 41.53 14.45
C GLY A 137 -18.69 42.16 13.19
N TYR A 138 -17.56 42.85 13.32
CA TYR A 138 -16.86 43.52 12.22
C TYR A 138 -15.34 43.45 12.37
N MET A 139 -14.64 43.33 11.24
CA MET A 139 -13.18 43.20 11.19
C MET A 139 -12.54 44.00 10.05
N ASP A 140 -11.46 44.72 10.38
CA ASP A 140 -10.57 45.39 9.41
C ASP A 140 -9.12 44.92 9.62
N LEU A 141 -8.44 44.52 8.55
CA LEU A 141 -7.16 43.76 8.61
C LEU A 141 -6.07 44.31 7.68
N GLY A 142 -4.85 44.37 8.21
CA GLY A 142 -3.59 44.52 7.48
C GLY A 142 -3.03 43.18 6.94
N GLU A 143 -1.84 42.77 7.39
CA GLU A 143 -1.18 41.53 6.96
C GLU A 143 -1.33 40.40 7.99
N ILE A 144 -1.74 39.20 7.55
CA ILE A 144 -1.94 38.02 8.42
C ILE A 144 -1.30 36.76 7.81
N GLY A 145 -0.62 35.97 8.64
CA GLY A 145 -0.09 34.66 8.27
C GLY A 145 -1.16 33.56 8.19
N TYR A 146 -1.97 33.38 9.24
CA TYR A 146 -3.01 32.35 9.32
C TYR A 146 -4.21 32.82 10.20
N MET A 147 -5.43 32.56 9.75
CA MET A 147 -6.66 32.97 10.47
C MET A 147 -7.70 31.84 10.50
N SER A 148 -8.37 31.67 11.64
CA SER A 148 -9.51 30.76 11.85
C SER A 148 -10.65 31.53 12.54
N VAL A 149 -11.86 31.51 11.99
CA VAL A 149 -13.03 32.18 12.59
C VAL A 149 -14.24 31.25 12.63
N GLY A 150 -15.02 31.27 13.72
CA GLY A 150 -16.21 30.44 13.92
C GLY A 150 -17.41 30.84 13.06
N GLU A 151 -17.93 32.07 13.18
CA GLU A 151 -19.03 32.60 12.37
C GLU A 151 -18.72 34.00 11.81
N ILE A 152 -19.05 34.24 10.51
CA ILE A 152 -18.83 35.53 9.83
C ILE A 152 -20.06 35.93 9.01
N GLY A 153 -20.57 37.14 9.24
CA GLY A 153 -21.74 37.68 8.52
C GLY A 153 -21.50 38.04 7.04
N TYR A 154 -20.29 38.51 6.67
CA TYR A 154 -19.93 38.81 5.28
C TYR A 154 -18.43 38.59 5.02
N MET A 155 -18.08 37.73 4.06
CA MET A 155 -16.71 37.52 3.55
C MET A 155 -16.72 37.29 2.02
N TYR A 156 -15.73 37.84 1.29
CA TYR A 156 -15.52 37.63 -0.15
C TYR A 156 -14.38 36.63 -0.42
N VAL A 157 -14.67 35.46 -1.02
CA VAL A 157 -13.66 34.46 -1.50
C VAL A 157 -14.13 33.78 -2.81
N GLY A 158 -13.21 33.46 -3.74
CA GLY A 158 -13.42 33.22 -5.18
C GLY A 158 -14.34 32.07 -5.69
N GLU A 159 -14.92 32.26 -6.87
CA GLU A 159 -16.01 31.47 -7.46
C GLU A 159 -15.61 30.03 -7.93
N ILE A 160 -16.46 29.03 -7.61
CA ILE A 160 -16.36 27.62 -8.05
C ILE A 160 -16.38 27.46 -9.59
N GLY A 161 -16.83 28.46 -10.36
CA GLY A 161 -16.90 28.40 -11.83
C GLY A 161 -15.55 28.23 -12.55
N ASN A 162 -14.44 28.48 -11.86
CA ASN A 162 -13.10 28.47 -12.44
C ASN A 162 -12.56 27.08 -12.82
N ILE A 163 -13.24 26.00 -12.44
CA ILE A 163 -12.85 24.62 -12.80
C ILE A 163 -13.57 24.07 -14.04
N LEU A 164 -14.50 24.84 -14.62
CA LEU A 164 -15.35 24.39 -15.74
C LEU A 164 -14.70 24.53 -17.11
N VAL A 165 -13.67 25.39 -17.23
CA VAL A 165 -12.98 25.66 -18.49
C VAL A 165 -11.49 25.41 -18.28
N ASP A 166 -10.90 24.58 -19.14
CA ASP A 166 -9.49 24.25 -19.06
C ASP A 166 -8.62 25.41 -19.58
N LYS A 167 -8.09 26.22 -18.66
CA LYS A 167 -7.17 27.33 -18.94
C LYS A 167 -5.83 27.12 -18.22
N PRO A 168 -4.95 26.24 -18.73
CA PRO A 168 -3.69 25.90 -18.05
C PRO A 168 -2.73 27.08 -17.90
N HIS A 169 -2.88 28.12 -18.71
CA HIS A 169 -2.05 29.34 -18.65
C HIS A 169 -2.57 30.41 -17.67
N ASP A 170 -3.75 30.22 -17.10
CA ASP A 170 -4.38 31.17 -16.19
C ASP A 170 -4.33 30.64 -14.75
N GLN A 171 -3.47 31.23 -13.92
CA GLN A 171 -3.28 30.78 -12.54
C GLN A 171 -4.55 30.98 -11.68
N SER A 172 -5.46 31.87 -12.09
CA SER A 172 -6.72 32.13 -11.39
C SER A 172 -7.82 31.13 -11.75
N SER A 173 -7.65 30.36 -12.84
CA SER A 173 -8.59 29.34 -13.30
C SER A 173 -8.45 28.06 -12.47
N ARG A 174 -8.78 28.15 -11.17
CA ARG A 174 -8.78 27.04 -10.23
C ARG A 174 -9.79 27.25 -9.12
N TRP A 175 -10.22 26.15 -8.53
CA TRP A 175 -10.70 26.14 -7.16
C TRP A 175 -9.51 25.93 -6.23
N SER A 176 -9.48 26.65 -5.12
CA SER A 176 -8.52 26.44 -4.03
C SER A 176 -9.28 26.23 -2.73
N SER A 177 -8.80 25.31 -1.89
CA SER A 177 -9.33 25.16 -0.55
C SER A 177 -8.91 26.30 0.37
N GLU A 178 -9.69 26.52 1.42
CA GLU A 178 -9.41 27.52 2.46
C GLU A 178 -8.23 27.09 3.35
N SER A 179 -8.10 25.78 3.58
CA SER A 179 -6.98 25.19 4.33
C SER A 179 -6.43 23.92 3.67
N ASN A 180 -5.27 23.45 4.12
CA ASN A 180 -4.68 22.17 3.74
C ASN A 180 -5.08 21.02 4.69
N TYR A 181 -5.99 21.26 5.63
CA TYR A 181 -6.49 20.26 6.58
C TYR A 181 -7.80 19.63 6.08
N PRO A 182 -7.84 18.31 5.83
CA PRO A 182 -9.09 17.61 5.50
C PRO A 182 -10.07 17.63 6.69
N PRO A 183 -11.40 17.61 6.44
CA PRO A 183 -12.03 17.43 5.14
C PRO A 183 -12.24 18.76 4.41
N GLN A 184 -11.64 18.88 3.22
CA GLN A 184 -11.99 19.87 2.20
C GLN A 184 -12.62 19.11 1.04
N TYR A 185 -13.65 19.65 0.39
CA TYR A 185 -14.28 18.95 -0.72
C TYR A 185 -15.06 19.87 -1.67
N LEU A 186 -15.25 19.39 -2.89
CA LEU A 186 -16.16 19.93 -3.88
C LEU A 186 -17.28 18.95 -4.14
N ILE A 187 -18.52 19.42 -4.26
CA ILE A 187 -19.65 18.63 -4.75
C ILE A 187 -20.10 19.19 -6.09
N LEU A 188 -20.00 18.37 -7.13
CA LEU A 188 -20.49 18.65 -8.47
C LEU A 188 -21.89 18.04 -8.60
N LYS A 189 -22.90 18.89 -8.81
CA LYS A 189 -24.27 18.47 -9.10
C LYS A 189 -24.46 18.41 -10.61
N LEU A 190 -24.64 17.20 -11.14
CA LEU A 190 -24.91 17.01 -12.57
C LEU A 190 -26.28 17.61 -12.92
N GLU A 191 -26.50 18.01 -14.17
CA GLU A 191 -27.79 18.53 -14.62
C GLU A 191 -28.86 17.42 -14.67
N ARG A 192 -28.43 16.20 -14.98
CA ARG A 192 -29.24 14.97 -15.05
C ARG A 192 -28.48 13.83 -14.36
N PRO A 193 -29.17 12.81 -13.81
CA PRO A 193 -28.48 11.61 -13.37
C PRO A 193 -27.74 10.97 -14.54
N ALA A 194 -26.53 10.47 -14.30
CA ALA A 194 -25.70 9.85 -15.33
C ALA A 194 -24.88 8.69 -14.75
N ILE A 195 -24.48 7.76 -15.61
CA ILE A 195 -23.46 6.75 -15.30
C ILE A 195 -22.09 7.37 -15.58
N VAL A 196 -21.40 7.84 -14.54
CA VAL A 196 -20.09 8.48 -14.69
C VAL A 196 -19.00 7.40 -14.72
N GLN A 197 -18.30 7.28 -15.84
CA GLN A 197 -17.33 6.22 -16.10
C GLN A 197 -15.89 6.67 -15.86
N SER A 198 -15.57 7.94 -16.09
CA SER A 198 -14.24 8.48 -15.81
C SER A 198 -14.27 9.95 -15.44
N ILE A 199 -13.19 10.39 -14.77
CA ILE A 199 -12.93 11.78 -14.39
C ILE A 199 -11.55 12.20 -14.89
N THR A 200 -11.47 13.37 -15.49
CA THR A 200 -10.23 13.98 -15.97
C THR A 200 -9.93 15.22 -15.15
N PHE A 201 -8.69 15.35 -14.68
CA PHE A 201 -8.19 16.55 -14.02
C PHE A 201 -7.25 17.30 -14.96
N GLY A 202 -7.57 18.56 -15.24
CA GLY A 202 -6.61 19.47 -15.88
C GLY A 202 -5.63 20.04 -14.87
N LYS A 203 -4.55 20.61 -15.37
CA LYS A 203 -3.43 21.10 -14.56
C LYS A 203 -2.91 22.43 -15.09
N TYR A 204 -2.26 23.18 -14.21
CA TYR A 204 -1.53 24.38 -14.59
C TYR A 204 -0.38 24.04 -15.56
N GLU A 205 0.02 25.00 -16.40
CA GLU A 205 1.08 24.86 -17.41
C GLU A 205 2.46 24.45 -16.84
N LYS A 206 2.63 24.55 -15.51
CA LYS A 206 3.83 24.20 -14.77
C LYS A 206 3.47 23.38 -13.54
N THR A 207 4.47 22.67 -13.01
CA THR A 207 4.36 21.98 -11.70
C THR A 207 3.93 22.98 -10.63
N HIS A 208 2.99 22.58 -9.76
CA HIS A 208 2.45 23.46 -8.72
C HIS A 208 2.28 22.71 -7.40
N VAL A 209 2.75 23.31 -6.30
CA VAL A 209 2.76 22.68 -4.96
C VAL A 209 1.36 22.32 -4.45
N CYS A 210 0.35 23.10 -4.82
CA CYS A 210 -1.07 22.84 -4.48
C CYS A 210 -1.73 21.69 -5.25
N ASN A 211 -1.05 21.06 -6.21
CA ASN A 211 -1.60 19.92 -6.94
C ASN A 211 -1.96 18.78 -5.97
N LEU A 212 -3.08 18.09 -6.25
CA LEU A 212 -3.59 17.03 -5.39
C LEU A 212 -2.70 15.78 -5.44
N LYS A 213 -1.88 15.55 -4.43
CA LYS A 213 -1.08 14.32 -4.29
C LYS A 213 -1.92 13.11 -3.88
N LYS A 214 -2.97 13.30 -3.08
CA LYS A 214 -3.98 12.27 -2.76
C LYS A 214 -5.37 12.89 -2.73
N PHE A 215 -6.35 12.19 -3.26
CA PHE A 215 -7.76 12.57 -3.23
C PHE A 215 -8.66 11.33 -3.34
N LYS A 216 -9.94 11.51 -2.97
CA LYS A 216 -11.01 10.54 -3.20
C LYS A 216 -12.12 11.15 -4.01
N VAL A 217 -12.84 10.32 -4.77
CA VAL A 217 -14.04 10.70 -5.49
C VAL A 217 -15.18 9.81 -5.02
N TYR A 218 -16.28 10.42 -4.64
CA TYR A 218 -17.52 9.75 -4.28
C TYR A 218 -18.62 10.13 -5.27
N GLY A 219 -19.61 9.26 -5.43
CA GLY A 219 -20.79 9.57 -6.22
C GLY A 219 -22.04 8.93 -5.67
N GLY A 220 -23.18 9.58 -5.92
CA GLY A 220 -24.46 9.12 -5.42
C GLY A 220 -25.62 9.94 -5.91
N MET A 221 -26.82 9.51 -5.52
CA MET A 221 -28.07 10.20 -5.87
C MET A 221 -28.45 11.32 -4.88
N SER A 222 -27.76 11.41 -3.74
CA SER A 222 -27.93 12.44 -2.71
C SER A 222 -26.59 12.90 -2.16
N GLU A 223 -26.53 14.12 -1.65
CA GLU A 223 -25.30 14.74 -1.11
C GLU A 223 -24.75 14.03 0.15
N GLU A 224 -25.64 13.47 0.97
CA GLU A 224 -25.28 12.83 2.24
C GLU A 224 -24.87 11.35 2.09
N ASN A 225 -25.42 10.66 1.08
CA ASN A 225 -25.24 9.22 0.88
C ASN A 225 -24.59 8.95 -0.47
N MET A 226 -23.25 8.83 -0.46
CA MET A 226 -22.45 8.56 -1.65
C MET A 226 -21.57 7.31 -1.47
N THR A 227 -21.25 6.65 -2.58
CA THR A 227 -20.33 5.51 -2.64
C THR A 227 -18.96 5.99 -3.10
N GLU A 228 -17.88 5.46 -2.51
CA GLU A 228 -16.51 5.75 -2.99
C GLU A 228 -16.32 5.14 -4.39
N LEU A 229 -16.01 5.99 -5.37
CA LEU A 229 -15.82 5.60 -6.77
C LEU A 229 -14.34 5.46 -7.15
N LEU A 230 -13.47 6.21 -6.50
CA LEU A 230 -12.03 6.25 -6.77
C LEU A 230 -11.27 6.78 -5.54
N SER A 231 -10.10 6.20 -5.26
CA SER A 231 -9.09 6.76 -4.36
C SER A 231 -7.77 6.79 -5.12
N SER A 232 -7.20 7.98 -5.34
CA SER A 232 -6.05 8.18 -6.23
C SER A 232 -5.25 9.43 -5.86
N GLY A 233 -4.33 9.85 -6.75
CA GLY A 233 -3.49 11.03 -6.62
C GLY A 233 -3.03 11.54 -7.99
N LEU A 234 -2.81 12.84 -8.13
CA LEU A 234 -2.26 13.46 -9.33
C LEU A 234 -0.74 13.54 -9.25
N LYS A 235 -0.07 13.35 -10.39
CA LYS A 235 1.35 13.67 -10.57
C LYS A 235 1.55 15.18 -10.49
N ASN A 236 2.70 15.61 -9.96
CA ASN A 236 3.07 17.02 -9.99
C ASN A 236 3.75 17.39 -11.31
N ASP A 237 2.98 17.38 -12.39
CA ASP A 237 3.36 17.81 -13.73
C ASP A 237 2.23 18.68 -14.35
N TYR A 238 2.33 19.01 -15.63
CA TYR A 238 1.33 19.79 -16.36
C TYR A 238 0.43 18.92 -17.27
N ASN A 239 0.60 17.60 -17.24
CA ASN A 239 -0.17 16.71 -18.10
C ASN A 239 -1.52 16.40 -17.46
N LYS A 240 -2.60 16.47 -18.25
CA LYS A 240 -3.93 16.04 -17.79
C LYS A 240 -3.91 14.56 -17.41
N GLU A 241 -4.68 14.19 -16.40
CA GLU A 241 -4.80 12.80 -15.97
C GLU A 241 -6.26 12.36 -15.94
N THR A 242 -6.54 11.21 -16.54
CA THR A 242 -7.89 10.60 -16.59
C THR A 242 -7.90 9.32 -15.75
N PHE A 243 -8.94 9.15 -14.94
CA PHE A 243 -9.12 7.99 -14.09
C PHE A 243 -10.48 7.35 -14.34
N THR A 244 -10.49 6.02 -14.48
CA THR A 244 -11.74 5.23 -14.50
C THR A 244 -12.37 5.22 -13.11
N LEU A 245 -13.66 5.53 -13.04
CA LEU A 245 -14.47 5.49 -11.83
C LEU A 245 -15.21 4.14 -11.72
N LYS A 246 -15.36 3.65 -10.49
CA LYS A 246 -16.26 2.52 -10.21
C LYS A 246 -17.69 2.91 -10.56
N HIS A 247 -18.23 2.29 -11.60
CA HIS A 247 -19.56 2.61 -12.13
C HIS A 247 -20.49 1.39 -12.20
N LYS A 248 -20.09 0.25 -11.61
CA LYS A 248 -20.88 -0.98 -11.53
C LYS A 248 -20.93 -1.54 -10.10
N ILE A 249 -22.07 -2.16 -9.77
CA ILE A 249 -22.34 -2.95 -8.56
C ILE A 249 -23.01 -4.24 -9.05
N ASP A 250 -22.44 -5.41 -8.75
CA ASP A 250 -22.93 -6.72 -9.23
C ASP A 250 -23.21 -6.73 -10.75
N ASP A 251 -22.25 -6.22 -11.53
CA ASP A 251 -22.30 -6.01 -12.98
C ASP A 251 -23.40 -5.06 -13.51
N GLN A 252 -24.22 -4.48 -12.64
CA GLN A 252 -25.23 -3.48 -12.98
C GLN A 252 -24.67 -2.06 -12.86
N MET A 253 -25.02 -1.18 -13.80
CA MET A 253 -24.53 0.20 -13.80
C MET A 253 -25.16 1.03 -12.68
N PHE A 254 -24.34 1.85 -12.03
CA PHE A 254 -24.70 2.68 -10.89
C PHE A 254 -24.82 4.16 -11.29
N PRO A 255 -26.01 4.78 -11.16
CA PRO A 255 -26.21 6.19 -11.52
C PRO A 255 -25.80 7.15 -10.40
N CYS A 256 -25.21 8.28 -10.80
CA CYS A 256 -24.86 9.39 -9.93
C CYS A 256 -25.64 10.65 -10.33
N ARG A 257 -26.06 11.44 -9.33
CA ARG A 257 -26.50 12.82 -9.51
C ARG A 257 -25.47 13.82 -8.98
N PHE A 258 -24.71 13.40 -7.97
CA PHE A 258 -23.70 14.19 -7.30
C PHE A 258 -22.36 13.46 -7.37
N ILE A 259 -21.29 14.20 -7.61
CA ILE A 259 -19.90 13.72 -7.56
C ILE A 259 -19.16 14.58 -6.55
N LYS A 260 -18.62 13.97 -5.49
CA LYS A 260 -17.86 14.65 -4.44
C LYS A 260 -16.37 14.35 -4.58
N ILE A 261 -15.55 15.38 -4.78
CA ILE A 261 -14.09 15.28 -4.84
C ILE A 261 -13.54 15.74 -3.50
N VAL A 262 -12.79 14.86 -2.83
CA VAL A 262 -12.22 15.10 -1.50
C VAL A 262 -10.69 15.09 -1.59
N PRO A 263 -10.06 16.26 -1.70
CA PRO A 263 -8.62 16.39 -1.48
C PRO A 263 -8.20 15.83 -0.11
N LEU A 264 -7.11 15.06 -0.11
CA LEU A 264 -6.53 14.48 1.11
C LEU A 264 -5.12 14.98 1.39
N MET A 265 -4.33 15.25 0.34
CA MET A 265 -2.95 15.71 0.46
C MET A 265 -2.55 16.47 -0.80
N SER A 266 -1.85 17.61 -0.66
CA SER A 266 -1.20 18.36 -1.74
C SER A 266 0.28 17.95 -1.85
N TRP A 267 0.96 18.36 -2.91
CA TRP A 267 2.40 18.10 -3.07
C TRP A 267 3.28 18.93 -2.14
N GLY A 268 2.84 20.15 -1.81
CA GLY A 268 3.44 20.98 -0.77
C GLY A 268 2.74 20.72 0.57
N PRO A 269 3.41 20.16 1.59
CA PRO A 269 2.77 19.74 2.85
C PRO A 269 1.98 20.83 3.57
N SER A 270 2.42 22.09 3.43
CA SER A 270 1.82 23.27 4.07
C SER A 270 0.92 24.09 3.14
N PHE A 271 0.60 23.59 1.94
CA PHE A 271 -0.13 24.33 0.93
C PHE A 271 -1.56 23.81 0.75
N ASN A 272 -2.49 24.74 0.54
CA ASN A 272 -3.89 24.45 0.23
C ASN A 272 -4.02 23.61 -1.04
N PHE A 273 -5.16 22.94 -1.17
CA PHE A 273 -5.49 22.11 -2.31
C PHE A 273 -5.93 22.98 -3.48
N SER A 274 -5.47 22.68 -4.69
CA SER A 274 -5.99 23.31 -5.90
C SER A 274 -6.50 22.29 -6.91
N ILE A 275 -7.65 22.58 -7.50
CA ILE A 275 -8.24 21.84 -8.62
C ILE A 275 -8.37 22.83 -9.76
N TRP A 276 -7.67 22.57 -10.87
CA TRP A 276 -7.58 23.51 -11.99
C TRP A 276 -8.75 23.34 -12.98
N TYR A 277 -9.08 22.09 -13.30
CA TYR A 277 -10.15 21.76 -14.22
C TYR A 277 -10.65 20.35 -13.92
N VAL A 278 -11.97 20.14 -14.10
CA VAL A 278 -12.59 18.81 -13.97
C VAL A 278 -13.49 18.55 -15.17
N GLU A 279 -13.31 17.38 -15.78
CA GLU A 279 -14.17 16.86 -16.83
C GLU A 279 -14.65 15.46 -16.47
N LEU A 280 -15.94 15.19 -16.70
CA LEU A 280 -16.58 13.92 -16.40
C LEU A 280 -17.05 13.29 -17.70
N HIS A 281 -16.71 12.03 -17.92
CA HIS A 281 -17.21 11.25 -19.06
C HIS A 281 -18.12 10.13 -18.57
N GLY A 282 -19.21 9.91 -19.30
CA GLY A 282 -20.22 8.95 -18.91
C GLY A 282 -21.41 8.93 -19.85
N ILE A 283 -22.47 8.25 -19.41
CA ILE A 283 -23.72 8.06 -20.15
C ILE A 283 -24.84 8.78 -19.41
N ASP A 284 -25.47 9.77 -20.04
CA ASP A 284 -26.63 10.50 -19.51
C ASP A 284 -27.93 10.25 -20.30
N GLU A 285 -27.88 9.35 -21.29
CA GLU A 285 -29.01 8.98 -22.12
C GLU A 285 -30.15 8.38 -21.26
N PRO A 286 -31.37 8.97 -21.29
CA PRO A 286 -32.47 8.53 -20.45
C PRO A 286 -32.85 7.04 -20.63
N ASP A 287 -32.73 6.51 -21.85
CA ASP A 287 -33.06 5.12 -22.17
C ASP A 287 -32.14 4.11 -21.47
N ILE A 288 -30.91 4.50 -21.16
CA ILE A 288 -29.92 3.67 -20.43
C ILE A 288 -29.97 3.97 -18.93
N VAL A 289 -30.04 5.25 -18.56
CA VAL A 289 -29.95 5.67 -17.15
C VAL A 289 -31.23 5.34 -16.36
N GLN A 290 -32.42 5.49 -16.96
CA GLN A 290 -33.68 5.28 -16.24
C GLN A 290 -33.86 3.84 -15.73
N PRO A 291 -33.55 2.78 -16.51
CA PRO A 291 -33.52 1.41 -15.97
C PRO A 291 -32.54 1.25 -14.80
N CYS A 292 -31.36 1.84 -14.88
CA CYS A 292 -30.34 1.79 -13.83
C CYS A 292 -30.79 2.49 -12.55
N LEU A 293 -31.48 3.63 -12.65
CA LEU A 293 -32.09 4.34 -11.52
C LEU A 293 -33.15 3.48 -10.83
N ASN A 294 -34.03 2.86 -11.61
CA ASN A 294 -35.09 2.00 -11.07
C ASN A 294 -34.51 0.78 -10.36
N TRP A 295 -33.46 0.17 -10.94
CA TRP A 295 -32.72 -0.91 -10.30
C TRP A 295 -32.04 -0.45 -9.02
N TYR A 296 -31.32 0.68 -9.05
CA TYR A 296 -30.57 1.18 -7.90
C TYR A 296 -31.48 1.56 -6.73
N SER A 297 -32.67 2.12 -7.00
CA SER A 297 -33.67 2.39 -5.98
C SER A 297 -34.13 1.10 -5.28
N LYS A 298 -34.39 0.04 -6.05
CA LYS A 298 -34.76 -1.29 -5.49
C LYS A 298 -33.60 -1.91 -4.70
N TYR A 299 -32.38 -1.79 -5.20
CA TYR A 299 -31.18 -2.26 -4.52
C TYR A 299 -31.01 -1.58 -3.15
N ARG A 300 -31.15 -0.25 -3.08
CA ARG A 300 -31.08 0.49 -1.80
C ARG A 300 -32.17 0.07 -0.82
N GLU A 301 -33.39 -0.12 -1.30
CA GLU A 301 -34.50 -0.61 -0.48
C GLU A 301 -34.19 -2.00 0.08
N GLN A 302 -33.67 -2.90 -0.76
CA GLN A 302 -33.28 -4.25 -0.34
C GLN A 302 -32.18 -4.22 0.72
N GLU A 303 -31.12 -3.42 0.53
CA GLU A 303 -30.04 -3.30 1.52
C GLU A 303 -30.51 -2.67 2.83
N ALA A 304 -31.40 -1.67 2.78
CA ALA A 304 -31.98 -1.10 3.98
C ALA A 304 -32.77 -2.15 4.79
N ILE A 305 -33.59 -2.96 4.11
CA ILE A 305 -34.32 -4.06 4.74
C ILE A 305 -33.34 -5.09 5.32
N ARG A 306 -32.29 -5.45 4.58
CA ARG A 306 -31.27 -6.39 5.04
C ARG A 306 -30.56 -5.89 6.31
N LEU A 307 -30.24 -4.60 6.39
CA LEU A 307 -29.69 -3.98 7.59
C LEU A 307 -30.67 -4.00 8.77
N CYS A 308 -31.97 -3.76 8.54
CA CYS A 308 -32.99 -3.93 9.58
C CYS A 308 -33.07 -5.38 10.06
N LEU A 309 -33.08 -6.35 9.13
CA LEU A 309 -33.05 -7.79 9.47
C LEU A 309 -31.82 -8.12 10.31
N LYS A 310 -30.64 -7.62 9.94
CA LYS A 310 -29.41 -7.78 10.72
C LYS A 310 -29.56 -7.23 12.14
N HIS A 311 -30.07 -6.00 12.27
CA HIS A 311 -30.27 -5.36 13.57
C HIS A 311 -31.25 -6.12 14.47
N PHE A 312 -32.39 -6.56 13.92
CA PHE A 312 -33.38 -7.35 14.65
C PHE A 312 -32.83 -8.72 15.08
N ARG A 313 -32.06 -9.37 14.20
CA ARG A 313 -31.38 -10.63 14.52
C ARG A 313 -30.39 -10.46 15.68
N GLN A 314 -29.57 -9.40 15.65
CA GLN A 314 -28.59 -9.07 16.70
C GLN A 314 -29.20 -8.85 18.08
N HIS A 315 -30.37 -8.23 18.13
CA HIS A 315 -31.07 -7.90 19.38
C HIS A 315 -32.10 -8.96 19.79
N ASN A 316 -32.17 -10.07 19.05
CA ASN A 316 -33.13 -11.16 19.26
C ASN A 316 -34.61 -10.71 19.20
N TYR A 317 -34.91 -9.72 18.36
CA TYR A 317 -36.27 -9.27 18.06
C TYR A 317 -36.89 -10.19 17.00
N THR A 318 -37.15 -11.44 17.37
CA THR A 318 -37.57 -12.53 16.48
C THR A 318 -38.87 -12.23 15.73
N GLU A 319 -39.90 -11.70 16.40
CA GLU A 319 -41.19 -11.38 15.77
C GLU A 319 -41.06 -10.33 14.67
N ALA A 320 -40.26 -9.29 14.91
CA ALA A 320 -39.99 -8.23 13.94
C ALA A 320 -39.16 -8.76 12.76
N PHE A 321 -38.14 -9.58 13.04
CA PHE A 321 -37.32 -10.25 12.03
C PHE A 321 -38.17 -11.13 11.10
N GLU A 322 -38.94 -12.06 11.66
CA GLU A 322 -39.77 -13.00 10.91
C GLU A 322 -40.85 -12.30 10.10
N SER A 323 -41.51 -11.30 10.70
CA SER A 323 -42.56 -10.52 10.02
C SER A 323 -41.99 -9.77 8.82
N LEU A 324 -40.86 -9.09 8.98
CA LEU A 324 -40.22 -8.33 7.91
C LEU A 324 -39.68 -9.25 6.82
N GLN A 325 -39.00 -10.34 7.19
CA GLN A 325 -38.45 -11.31 6.25
C GLN A 325 -39.57 -11.99 5.44
N LYS A 326 -40.64 -12.43 6.09
CA LYS A 326 -41.79 -13.07 5.43
C LYS A 326 -42.48 -12.13 4.45
N LYS A 327 -42.60 -10.84 4.80
CA LYS A 327 -43.26 -9.85 3.96
C LYS A 327 -42.41 -9.45 2.74
N THR A 328 -41.10 -9.29 2.94
CA THR A 328 -40.18 -8.77 1.91
C THR A 328 -39.54 -9.88 1.07
N LYS A 329 -39.47 -11.11 1.60
CA LYS A 329 -38.76 -12.26 1.03
C LYS A 329 -37.26 -12.03 0.80
N ILE A 330 -36.69 -11.02 1.46
CA ILE A 330 -35.25 -10.72 1.38
C ILE A 330 -34.52 -11.65 2.35
N ALA A 331 -33.52 -12.36 1.83
CA ALA A 331 -32.63 -13.17 2.65
C ALA A 331 -31.62 -12.25 3.36
N LEU A 332 -31.39 -12.47 4.65
CA LEU A 332 -30.33 -11.77 5.40
C LEU A 332 -28.94 -12.29 5.00
N GLU A 333 -28.82 -13.62 4.96
CA GLU A 333 -27.57 -14.37 4.92
C GLU A 333 -27.79 -15.74 4.24
N HIS A 334 -26.71 -16.49 4.01
CA HIS A 334 -26.78 -17.84 3.47
C HIS A 334 -27.58 -18.79 4.39
N PRO A 335 -28.40 -19.73 3.86
CA PRO A 335 -29.25 -20.61 4.69
C PRO A 335 -28.50 -21.39 5.79
N MET A 336 -27.26 -21.78 5.52
CA MET A 336 -26.42 -22.47 6.51
C MET A 336 -26.05 -21.57 7.70
N LEU A 337 -25.89 -20.27 7.50
CA LEU A 337 -25.63 -19.31 8.57
C LEU A 337 -26.88 -19.14 9.45
N THR A 338 -28.05 -19.12 8.82
CA THR A 338 -29.33 -19.12 9.54
C THR A 338 -29.50 -20.40 10.38
N GLU A 339 -29.10 -21.57 9.86
CA GLU A 339 -29.11 -22.83 10.60
C GLU A 339 -28.07 -22.85 11.74
N LEU A 340 -26.88 -22.30 11.49
CA LEU A 340 -25.83 -22.17 12.50
C LEU A 340 -26.27 -21.28 13.67
N HIS A 341 -26.92 -20.15 13.38
CA HIS A 341 -27.50 -19.30 14.42
C HIS A 341 -28.56 -20.02 15.24
N ASP A 342 -29.49 -20.74 14.59
CA ASP A 342 -30.53 -21.49 15.30
C ASP A 342 -29.92 -22.52 16.27
N LYS A 343 -28.92 -23.29 15.80
CA LYS A 343 -28.26 -24.29 16.64
C LYS A 343 -27.40 -23.67 17.74
N LEU A 344 -26.55 -22.69 17.41
CA LEU A 344 -25.57 -22.13 18.34
C LEU A 344 -26.20 -21.14 19.32
N VAL A 345 -26.97 -20.18 18.79
CA VAL A 345 -27.48 -19.03 19.55
C VAL A 345 -28.79 -19.37 20.24
N LEU A 346 -29.76 -19.94 19.52
CA LEU A 346 -31.11 -20.20 20.07
C LEU A 346 -31.18 -21.49 20.87
N LYS A 347 -30.60 -22.59 20.36
CA LYS A 347 -30.71 -23.93 20.98
C LYS A 347 -29.53 -24.29 21.89
N GLY A 348 -28.35 -23.71 21.68
CA GLY A 348 -27.13 -24.10 22.40
C GLY A 348 -26.66 -25.52 22.06
N ASP A 349 -26.98 -26.02 20.87
CA ASP A 349 -26.58 -27.35 20.39
C ASP A 349 -25.20 -27.29 19.73
N PHE A 350 -24.17 -27.32 20.56
CA PHE A 350 -22.77 -27.20 20.12
C PHE A 350 -22.31 -28.35 19.21
N ASP A 351 -22.79 -29.58 19.47
CA ASP A 351 -22.37 -30.76 18.71
C ASP A 351 -22.95 -30.70 17.28
N ALA A 352 -24.20 -30.28 17.12
CA ALA A 352 -24.78 -30.06 15.81
C ALA A 352 -24.21 -28.82 15.08
N CYS A 353 -23.65 -27.84 15.81
CA CYS A 353 -22.90 -26.74 15.21
C CYS A 353 -21.57 -27.21 14.60
N GLU A 354 -20.79 -28.03 15.31
CA GLU A 354 -19.55 -28.58 14.77
C GLU A 354 -19.80 -29.37 13.48
N GLY A 355 -20.86 -30.20 13.46
CA GLY A 355 -21.26 -30.93 12.25
C GLY A 355 -21.66 -30.03 11.08
N LEU A 356 -22.23 -28.85 11.33
CA LEU A 356 -22.50 -27.86 10.27
C LEU A 356 -21.22 -27.24 9.72
N ILE A 357 -20.23 -26.95 10.56
CA ILE A 357 -18.94 -26.42 10.10
C ILE A 357 -18.19 -27.46 9.26
N GLU A 358 -18.21 -28.73 9.66
CA GLU A 358 -17.63 -29.82 8.85
C GLU A 358 -18.27 -29.89 7.46
N LYS A 359 -19.60 -29.78 7.41
CA LYS A 359 -20.34 -29.72 6.16
C LYS A 359 -19.95 -28.48 5.35
N ALA A 360 -19.84 -27.31 5.96
CA ALA A 360 -19.41 -26.06 5.30
C ALA A 360 -18.03 -26.19 4.63
N VAL A 361 -17.09 -26.85 5.30
CA VAL A 361 -15.75 -27.14 4.77
C VAL A 361 -15.82 -28.09 3.58
N THR A 362 -16.63 -29.14 3.69
CA THR A 362 -16.84 -30.15 2.64
C THR A 362 -17.50 -29.55 1.40
N ASP A 363 -18.51 -28.70 1.60
CA ASP A 363 -19.24 -27.98 0.56
C ASP A 363 -18.41 -26.83 -0.06
N GLY A 364 -17.22 -26.55 0.50
CA GLY A 364 -16.27 -25.59 -0.05
C GLY A 364 -16.57 -24.13 0.24
N LEU A 365 -17.41 -23.82 1.23
CA LEU A 365 -17.84 -22.45 1.54
C LEU A 365 -16.68 -21.56 2.03
N PHE A 366 -15.62 -22.14 2.59
CA PHE A 366 -14.42 -21.39 3.01
C PHE A 366 -13.46 -21.07 1.85
N ASN A 367 -13.66 -21.61 0.64
CA ASN A 367 -12.69 -21.48 -0.45
C ASN A 367 -12.47 -20.01 -0.84
N GLN A 368 -13.55 -19.22 -0.90
CA GLN A 368 -13.49 -17.79 -1.23
C GLN A 368 -12.71 -17.03 -0.15
N TYR A 369 -13.06 -17.21 1.12
CA TYR A 369 -12.34 -16.61 2.23
C TYR A 369 -10.85 -16.95 2.18
N ILE A 370 -10.50 -18.23 2.04
CA ILE A 370 -9.11 -18.69 1.92
C ILE A 370 -8.41 -17.93 0.79
N SER A 371 -9.00 -17.87 -0.41
CA SER A 371 -8.40 -17.19 -1.58
C SER A 371 -8.14 -15.70 -1.37
N GLN A 372 -8.84 -15.06 -0.44
CA GLN A 372 -8.68 -13.64 -0.13
C GLN A 372 -7.66 -13.39 0.99
N GLN A 373 -7.19 -14.43 1.68
CA GLN A 373 -6.20 -14.27 2.74
C GLN A 373 -4.81 -13.98 2.18
N GLU A 374 -4.05 -13.22 2.95
CA GLU A 374 -2.64 -12.96 2.69
C GLU A 374 -1.83 -14.26 2.74
N TYR A 375 -0.87 -14.38 1.83
CA TYR A 375 0.08 -15.49 1.87
C TYR A 375 1.06 -15.33 3.03
N LYS A 376 1.40 -16.45 3.66
CA LYS A 376 2.55 -16.57 4.56
C LYS A 376 3.67 -17.32 3.85
N PRO A 377 4.88 -16.76 3.74
CA PRO A 377 6.00 -17.44 3.12
C PRO A 377 6.55 -18.51 4.07
N ARG A 378 6.80 -19.71 3.55
CA ARG A 378 7.54 -20.76 4.26
C ARG A 378 8.77 -21.15 3.45
N TRP A 379 9.91 -20.63 3.89
CA TRP A 379 11.21 -20.99 3.35
C TRP A 379 11.72 -22.30 3.99
N THR A 380 12.44 -23.09 3.22
CA THR A 380 13.13 -24.28 3.72
C THR A 380 14.42 -24.47 2.94
N GLN A 381 15.55 -24.46 3.63
CA GLN A 381 16.83 -24.78 3.01
C GLN A 381 16.84 -26.24 2.59
N ILE A 382 17.16 -26.49 1.33
CA ILE A 382 17.28 -27.83 0.79
C ILE A 382 18.72 -28.27 1.00
N ILE A 383 18.90 -29.39 1.70
CA ILE A 383 20.18 -30.07 1.85
C ILE A 383 20.10 -31.36 1.02
N PRO A 384 20.69 -31.39 -0.19
CA PRO A 384 20.68 -32.56 -1.05
C PRO A 384 21.41 -33.74 -0.41
N GLN A 385 20.93 -34.96 -0.68
CA GLN A 385 21.63 -36.18 -0.30
C GLN A 385 22.92 -36.31 -1.11
N SER A 386 24.00 -36.74 -0.44
CA SER A 386 25.26 -37.08 -1.11
C SER A 386 25.32 -38.58 -1.39
N SER A 387 25.44 -38.94 -2.66
CA SER A 387 25.70 -40.32 -3.07
C SER A 387 27.22 -40.59 -3.06
N LYS A 388 27.69 -41.23 -2.00
CA LYS A 388 29.05 -41.82 -1.79
C LYS A 388 30.18 -40.85 -1.42
N GLY A 389 31.09 -41.36 -0.58
CA GLY A 389 32.12 -40.62 0.16
C GLY A 389 33.36 -40.21 -0.62
N ASP A 390 33.19 -39.46 -1.71
CA ASP A 390 34.25 -38.62 -2.27
C ASP A 390 33.83 -37.15 -2.16
N GLY A 391 34.78 -36.29 -1.79
CA GLY A 391 34.54 -34.90 -1.37
C GLY A 391 33.97 -33.99 -2.46
N ASP A 392 33.26 -32.94 -2.02
CA ASP A 392 32.82 -31.70 -2.70
C ASP A 392 32.16 -31.76 -4.11
N ASP A 393 32.11 -32.92 -4.78
CA ASP A 393 31.92 -32.99 -6.23
C ASP A 393 30.51 -33.42 -6.68
N ASN A 394 29.57 -33.58 -5.73
CA ASN A 394 28.21 -34.09 -6.00
C ASN A 394 27.12 -33.02 -6.11
N ARG A 395 27.48 -31.73 -6.15
CA ARG A 395 26.51 -30.62 -6.28
C ARG A 395 27.09 -29.46 -7.08
N PRO A 396 26.25 -28.61 -7.71
CA PRO A 396 26.73 -27.40 -8.37
C PRO A 396 27.46 -26.48 -7.38
N GLY A 397 28.65 -26.02 -7.73
CA GLY A 397 29.39 -25.03 -6.94
C GLY A 397 28.78 -23.61 -6.99
N MET A 398 29.43 -22.67 -6.29
CA MET A 398 28.99 -21.28 -6.17
C MET A 398 28.92 -20.56 -7.53
N ARG A 399 27.83 -19.83 -7.78
CA ARG A 399 27.61 -19.16 -9.07
C ARG A 399 26.55 -18.07 -9.03
N GLY A 400 26.64 -17.14 -9.98
CA GLY A 400 25.60 -16.14 -10.29
C GLY A 400 25.45 -15.95 -11.80
N GLY A 401 24.30 -15.47 -12.25
CA GLY A 401 24.01 -15.32 -13.68
C GLY A 401 23.85 -16.65 -14.43
N HIS A 402 23.76 -17.76 -13.70
CA HIS A 402 23.36 -19.08 -14.19
C HIS A 402 21.86 -19.09 -14.51
N GLN A 403 21.40 -20.09 -15.25
CA GLN A 403 19.98 -20.28 -15.53
C GLN A 403 19.48 -21.61 -14.99
N MET A 404 18.19 -21.63 -14.68
CA MET A 404 17.46 -22.80 -14.20
C MET A 404 16.12 -22.86 -14.90
N VAL A 405 15.68 -24.07 -15.18
CA VAL A 405 14.33 -24.41 -15.64
C VAL A 405 13.84 -25.64 -14.86
N ILE A 406 12.54 -25.82 -14.76
CA ILE A 406 11.96 -26.97 -14.07
C ILE A 406 11.04 -27.74 -15.00
N ASP A 407 11.23 -29.05 -15.02
CA ASP A 407 10.25 -29.99 -15.56
C ASP A 407 9.30 -30.38 -14.43
N VAL A 408 8.12 -29.77 -14.43
CA VAL A 408 7.12 -29.92 -13.37
C VAL A 408 6.49 -31.32 -13.35
N GLN A 409 6.53 -32.06 -14.47
CA GLN A 409 5.98 -33.41 -14.54
C GLN A 409 6.85 -34.43 -13.79
N THR A 410 8.17 -34.27 -13.89
CA THR A 410 9.15 -35.14 -13.21
C THR A 410 9.71 -34.52 -11.94
N GLU A 411 9.31 -33.29 -11.60
CA GLU A 411 9.84 -32.50 -10.49
C GLU A 411 11.38 -32.42 -10.56
N THR A 412 11.90 -32.11 -11.74
CA THR A 412 13.35 -32.06 -12.01
C THR A 412 13.78 -30.65 -12.38
N VAL A 413 14.70 -30.10 -11.60
CA VAL A 413 15.28 -28.77 -11.84
C VAL A 413 16.58 -28.91 -12.59
N TYR A 414 16.71 -28.27 -13.75
CA TYR A 414 17.93 -28.22 -14.53
C TYR A 414 18.67 -26.91 -14.28
N LEU A 415 19.99 -26.95 -14.18
CA LEU A 415 20.83 -25.78 -13.94
C LEU A 415 22.02 -25.79 -14.91
N PHE A 416 22.26 -24.65 -15.58
CA PHE A 416 23.36 -24.51 -16.52
C PHE A 416 24.20 -23.23 -16.29
N GLY A 417 25.52 -23.40 -16.36
CA GLY A 417 26.50 -22.33 -16.46
C GLY A 417 26.50 -21.35 -15.29
N GLY A 418 26.70 -20.07 -15.61
CA GLY A 418 26.90 -18.98 -14.65
C GLY A 418 28.37 -18.60 -14.46
N TRP A 419 28.63 -17.74 -13.49
CA TRP A 419 29.96 -17.23 -13.15
C TRP A 419 30.26 -17.44 -11.67
N ASP A 420 31.40 -18.05 -11.35
CA ASP A 420 31.75 -18.50 -9.99
C ASP A 420 32.43 -17.45 -9.10
N GLY A 421 32.77 -16.29 -9.65
CA GLY A 421 33.67 -15.33 -8.99
C GLY A 421 34.92 -15.02 -9.80
N THR A 422 35.25 -15.92 -10.72
CA THR A 422 36.50 -15.92 -11.49
C THR A 422 36.28 -16.20 -12.97
N GLN A 423 35.47 -17.19 -13.33
CA GLN A 423 35.27 -17.66 -14.70
C GLN A 423 33.82 -18.04 -14.97
N ASP A 424 33.45 -18.07 -16.26
CA ASP A 424 32.20 -18.64 -16.69
C ASP A 424 32.26 -20.18 -16.63
N LEU A 425 31.12 -20.80 -16.35
CA LEU A 425 30.98 -22.24 -16.18
C LEU A 425 30.25 -22.88 -17.37
N ALA A 426 30.61 -24.12 -17.71
CA ALA A 426 30.01 -24.93 -18.77
C ALA A 426 29.35 -26.22 -18.24
N ASP A 427 29.26 -26.37 -16.92
CA ASP A 427 28.68 -27.53 -16.26
C ASP A 427 27.15 -27.49 -16.26
N PHE A 428 26.54 -28.67 -16.41
CA PHE A 428 25.10 -28.86 -16.52
C PHE A 428 24.62 -29.92 -15.53
N TRP A 429 23.59 -29.57 -14.77
CA TRP A 429 23.13 -30.34 -13.62
C TRP A 429 21.62 -30.54 -13.65
N ALA A 430 21.17 -31.64 -13.06
CA ALA A 430 19.76 -31.89 -12.74
C ALA A 430 19.60 -32.21 -11.25
N TYR A 431 18.61 -31.62 -10.62
CA TYR A 431 18.17 -31.95 -9.27
C TYR A 431 16.81 -32.63 -9.32
N SER A 432 16.72 -33.84 -8.77
CA SER A 432 15.45 -34.53 -8.57
C SER A 432 14.89 -34.16 -7.20
N VAL A 433 13.70 -33.55 -7.18
CA VAL A 433 12.98 -33.22 -5.94
C VAL A 433 12.62 -34.50 -5.16
N LYS A 434 12.17 -35.54 -5.87
CA LYS A 434 11.76 -36.83 -5.28
C LYS A 434 12.89 -37.53 -4.56
N GLU A 435 14.07 -37.59 -5.20
CA GLU A 435 15.26 -38.23 -4.64
C GLU A 435 16.08 -37.30 -3.74
N ASN A 436 15.74 -36.00 -3.71
CA ASN A 436 16.52 -34.95 -3.06
C ASN A 436 18.02 -35.02 -3.43
N GLN A 437 18.33 -35.15 -4.72
CA GLN A 437 19.70 -35.41 -5.18
C GLN A 437 20.05 -34.63 -6.46
N TRP A 438 21.26 -34.07 -6.48
CA TRP A 438 21.87 -33.53 -7.70
C TRP A 438 22.57 -34.63 -8.50
N THR A 439 22.44 -34.54 -9.83
CA THR A 439 23.17 -35.34 -10.81
C THR A 439 23.91 -34.40 -11.75
N CYS A 440 25.22 -34.57 -11.86
CA CYS A 440 26.00 -33.89 -12.89
C CYS A 440 25.70 -34.57 -14.23
N ILE A 441 25.01 -33.87 -15.13
CA ILE A 441 24.74 -34.37 -16.49
C ILE A 441 26.00 -34.26 -17.33
N SER A 442 26.65 -33.08 -17.27
CA SER A 442 27.92 -32.83 -17.95
C SER A 442 28.77 -31.87 -17.13
N ARG A 443 30.07 -32.15 -17.05
CA ARG A 443 31.06 -31.24 -16.44
C ARG A 443 31.46 -30.10 -17.37
N ASP A 444 31.29 -30.31 -18.67
CA ASP A 444 31.71 -29.39 -19.72
C ASP A 444 30.93 -29.70 -20.99
N THR A 445 29.79 -29.02 -21.13
CA THR A 445 28.88 -29.23 -22.26
C THR A 445 29.53 -28.94 -23.62
N GLU A 446 30.54 -28.07 -23.70
CA GLU A 446 31.23 -27.74 -24.96
C GLU A 446 31.95 -28.97 -25.53
N LYS A 447 32.51 -29.83 -24.66
CA LYS A 447 33.14 -31.10 -25.06
C LYS A 447 32.12 -32.14 -25.55
N GLU A 448 30.85 -31.91 -25.28
CA GLU A 448 29.73 -32.80 -25.62
C GLU A 448 28.83 -32.19 -26.70
N SER A 449 29.38 -31.31 -27.55
CA SER A 449 28.65 -30.59 -28.62
C SER A 449 27.52 -29.67 -28.13
N GLY A 450 27.57 -29.30 -26.84
CA GLY A 450 26.70 -28.32 -26.22
C GLY A 450 27.30 -26.91 -26.20
N PRO A 451 26.63 -25.99 -25.49
CA PRO A 451 27.02 -24.59 -25.44
C PRO A 451 28.34 -24.39 -24.69
N SER A 452 29.18 -23.45 -25.15
CA SER A 452 30.37 -23.02 -24.39
C SER A 452 30.02 -22.50 -23.00
N ALA A 453 31.03 -22.39 -22.12
CA ALA A 453 30.92 -21.70 -20.83
C ALA A 453 30.27 -20.31 -20.99
N ARG A 454 29.28 -19.98 -20.14
CA ARG A 454 28.52 -18.74 -20.26
C ARG A 454 27.76 -18.30 -18.99
N SER A 455 27.58 -16.99 -18.86
CA SER A 455 26.69 -16.35 -17.88
C SER A 455 25.80 -15.29 -18.55
N CYS A 456 24.76 -14.85 -17.84
CA CYS A 456 23.75 -13.87 -18.31
C CYS A 456 23.02 -14.27 -19.61
N HIS A 457 23.03 -15.57 -19.90
CA HIS A 457 22.25 -16.23 -20.94
C HIS A 457 20.82 -16.51 -20.45
N LYS A 458 19.96 -17.05 -21.30
CA LYS A 458 18.61 -17.51 -20.91
C LYS A 458 18.33 -18.95 -21.32
N MET A 459 17.51 -19.60 -20.50
CA MET A 459 16.96 -20.92 -20.76
C MET A 459 15.45 -20.90 -20.64
N CYS A 460 14.77 -21.68 -21.49
CA CYS A 460 13.37 -22.02 -21.33
C CYS A 460 13.16 -23.50 -21.66
N ILE A 461 12.08 -24.10 -21.16
CA ILE A 461 11.77 -25.52 -21.33
C ILE A 461 10.42 -25.68 -22.03
N ASP A 462 10.39 -26.50 -23.07
CA ASP A 462 9.18 -27.09 -23.64
C ASP A 462 8.85 -28.33 -22.81
N THR A 463 7.87 -28.20 -21.91
CA THR A 463 7.44 -29.29 -21.03
C THR A 463 6.71 -30.40 -21.78
N THR A 464 6.13 -30.12 -22.95
CA THR A 464 5.43 -31.13 -23.76
C THR A 464 6.43 -31.99 -24.54
N ARG A 465 7.48 -31.37 -25.08
CA ARG A 465 8.53 -32.05 -25.85
C ARG A 465 9.76 -32.43 -25.02
N ARG A 466 9.79 -32.06 -23.74
CA ARG A 466 10.91 -32.27 -22.80
C ARG A 466 12.24 -31.76 -23.39
N GLN A 467 12.22 -30.53 -23.90
CA GLN A 467 13.36 -29.90 -24.58
C GLN A 467 13.70 -28.56 -23.95
N ILE A 468 14.98 -28.33 -23.70
CA ILE A 468 15.49 -27.09 -23.09
C ILE A 468 16.22 -26.30 -24.16
N TYR A 469 15.94 -25.01 -24.27
CA TYR A 469 16.54 -24.12 -25.25
C TYR A 469 17.41 -23.07 -24.55
N THR A 470 18.59 -22.79 -25.09
CA THR A 470 19.59 -21.89 -24.49
C THR A 470 20.07 -20.86 -25.50
N LEU A 471 19.99 -19.57 -25.15
CA LEU A 471 20.40 -18.45 -26.02
C LEU A 471 21.19 -17.38 -25.25
N GLY A 472 22.11 -16.74 -25.96
CA GLY A 472 22.84 -15.57 -25.51
C GLY A 472 23.96 -15.88 -24.50
N ARG A 473 24.71 -14.83 -24.17
CA ARG A 473 25.78 -14.81 -23.15
C ARG A 473 26.37 -13.41 -23.01
N TYR A 474 26.93 -13.12 -21.85
CA TYR A 474 27.81 -11.97 -21.67
C TYR A 474 29.24 -12.27 -22.16
N LEU A 475 29.92 -11.26 -22.70
CA LEU A 475 31.35 -11.30 -23.01
C LEU A 475 32.02 -9.99 -22.62
N ASP A 476 33.18 -10.09 -21.97
CA ASP A 476 34.01 -8.94 -21.67
C ASP A 476 34.51 -8.26 -22.95
N SER A 477 34.65 -6.94 -22.93
CA SER A 477 35.13 -6.16 -24.08
C SER A 477 36.48 -6.62 -24.65
N SER A 478 37.36 -7.15 -23.80
CA SER A 478 38.70 -7.63 -24.17
C SER A 478 38.69 -8.86 -25.07
N VAL A 479 37.62 -9.66 -25.04
CA VAL A 479 37.52 -10.91 -25.81
C VAL A 479 36.60 -10.81 -27.02
N ARG A 480 36.03 -9.63 -27.29
CA ARG A 480 35.06 -9.43 -28.40
C ARG A 480 35.75 -9.34 -29.75
N ASN A 481 35.38 -10.23 -30.65
CA ASN A 481 35.74 -10.23 -32.06
C ASN A 481 34.58 -10.78 -32.91
N SER A 482 34.70 -10.71 -34.24
CA SER A 482 33.63 -11.14 -35.15
C SER A 482 33.21 -12.61 -34.97
N LYS A 483 34.12 -13.50 -34.56
CA LYS A 483 33.79 -14.91 -34.30
C LYS A 483 33.11 -15.10 -32.94
N SER A 484 33.59 -14.41 -31.91
CA SER A 484 33.04 -14.54 -30.55
C SER A 484 31.64 -13.92 -30.42
N LEU A 485 31.29 -12.98 -31.30
CA LEU A 485 29.99 -12.29 -31.29
C LEU A 485 28.87 -13.04 -32.04
N LYS A 486 29.14 -14.23 -32.58
CA LYS A 486 28.09 -15.11 -33.10
C LYS A 486 27.07 -15.43 -32.01
N SER A 487 25.79 -15.33 -32.33
CA SER A 487 24.69 -15.63 -31.42
C SER A 487 24.28 -17.10 -31.56
N ASP A 488 25.02 -17.98 -30.90
CA ASP A 488 24.75 -19.41 -30.94
C ASP A 488 23.45 -19.78 -30.21
N PHE A 489 22.71 -20.76 -30.76
CA PHE A 489 21.44 -21.21 -30.20
C PHE A 489 21.38 -22.72 -30.13
N TYR A 490 21.12 -23.25 -28.94
CA TYR A 490 21.17 -24.68 -28.66
C TYR A 490 19.85 -25.19 -28.11
N ARG A 491 19.63 -26.48 -28.34
CA ARG A 491 18.59 -27.28 -27.69
C ARG A 491 19.19 -28.50 -27.02
N TYR A 492 18.81 -28.76 -25.79
CA TYR A 492 19.04 -30.01 -25.10
C TYR A 492 17.76 -30.84 -25.08
N ASP A 493 17.86 -32.09 -25.50
CA ASP A 493 16.78 -33.06 -25.47
C ASP A 493 16.93 -33.93 -24.22
N ILE A 494 15.95 -33.82 -23.31
CA ILE A 494 16.02 -34.46 -21.99
C ILE A 494 15.99 -35.98 -22.10
N ASP A 495 15.16 -36.50 -23.00
CA ASP A 495 14.91 -37.94 -23.11
C ASP A 495 16.13 -38.66 -23.72
N THR A 496 16.82 -38.01 -24.65
CA THR A 496 18.02 -38.57 -25.29
C THR A 496 19.33 -38.15 -24.63
N ASN A 497 19.28 -37.19 -23.69
CA ASN A 497 20.45 -36.60 -23.02
C ASN A 497 21.49 -36.06 -24.02
N LYS A 498 21.04 -35.23 -24.97
CA LYS A 498 21.89 -34.70 -26.05
C LYS A 498 21.65 -33.24 -26.34
N TRP A 499 22.75 -32.52 -26.52
CA TRP A 499 22.74 -31.18 -27.10
C TRP A 499 22.67 -31.22 -28.63
N THR A 500 22.00 -30.23 -29.21
CA THR A 500 21.93 -29.97 -30.64
C THR A 500 22.12 -28.48 -30.88
N LEU A 501 23.09 -28.11 -31.71
CA LEU A 501 23.23 -26.75 -32.22
C LEU A 501 22.12 -26.50 -33.26
N LEU A 502 21.27 -25.51 -33.00
CA LEU A 502 20.18 -25.13 -33.90
C LEU A 502 20.60 -24.03 -34.89
N SER A 503 21.47 -23.11 -34.45
CA SER A 503 21.96 -22.00 -35.25
C SER A 503 23.36 -21.60 -34.77
N GLU A 504 24.32 -21.48 -35.70
CA GLU A 504 25.65 -20.92 -35.41
C GLU A 504 25.58 -19.43 -35.07
N ASP A 505 24.67 -18.69 -35.69
CA ASP A 505 24.48 -17.26 -35.47
C ASP A 505 23.03 -16.86 -35.78
N THR A 506 22.22 -16.67 -34.74
CA THR A 506 20.79 -16.37 -34.93
C THR A 506 20.57 -15.07 -35.71
N ALA A 507 21.54 -14.15 -35.73
CA ALA A 507 21.45 -12.93 -36.51
C ALA A 507 21.40 -13.19 -38.03
N THR A 508 22.07 -14.24 -38.52
CA THR A 508 22.02 -14.61 -39.94
C THR A 508 20.74 -15.33 -40.32
N ASP A 509 20.06 -15.91 -39.33
CA ASP A 509 18.88 -16.75 -39.51
C ASP A 509 17.57 -15.97 -39.25
N GLY A 510 17.65 -14.63 -39.23
CA GLY A 510 16.51 -13.73 -38.99
C GLY A 510 16.11 -13.55 -37.53
N GLY A 511 16.92 -14.07 -36.60
CA GLY A 511 16.75 -13.96 -35.16
C GLY A 511 17.56 -12.83 -34.52
N PRO A 512 17.64 -12.80 -33.18
CA PRO A 512 18.35 -11.75 -32.45
C PRO A 512 19.87 -11.84 -32.64
N LYS A 513 20.56 -10.70 -32.51
CA LYS A 513 22.03 -10.66 -32.36
C LYS A 513 22.45 -11.19 -31.00
N LEU A 514 23.76 -11.36 -30.77
CA LEU A 514 24.25 -11.82 -29.48
C LEU A 514 23.90 -10.81 -28.38
N VAL A 515 23.06 -11.28 -27.45
CA VAL A 515 22.51 -10.50 -26.33
C VAL A 515 22.81 -11.15 -24.98
N PHE A 516 22.77 -10.32 -23.94
CA PHE A 516 22.79 -10.74 -22.54
C PHE A 516 21.72 -9.98 -21.74
N ASP A 517 21.30 -10.55 -20.60
CA ASP A 517 20.23 -10.02 -19.74
C ASP A 517 18.89 -9.77 -20.48
N HIS A 518 18.66 -10.48 -21.59
CA HIS A 518 17.37 -10.61 -22.26
C HIS A 518 16.47 -11.58 -21.47
N GLN A 519 15.21 -11.74 -21.88
CA GLN A 519 14.33 -12.77 -21.37
C GLN A 519 13.84 -13.69 -22.47
N MET A 520 13.50 -14.93 -22.09
CA MET A 520 12.93 -15.95 -22.96
C MET A 520 11.76 -16.63 -22.26
N CYS A 521 10.65 -16.84 -22.97
CA CYS A 521 9.50 -17.60 -22.49
C CYS A 521 9.06 -18.64 -23.52
N MET A 522 8.50 -19.76 -23.04
CA MET A 522 8.03 -20.86 -23.87
C MET A 522 6.50 -20.92 -23.87
N ASP A 523 5.91 -21.00 -25.04
CA ASP A 523 4.54 -21.44 -25.29
C ASP A 523 4.60 -22.90 -25.73
N SER A 524 4.52 -23.81 -24.76
CA SER A 524 4.61 -25.27 -24.99
C SER A 524 3.45 -25.81 -25.83
N GLU A 525 2.31 -25.11 -25.89
CA GLU A 525 1.13 -25.54 -26.66
C GLU A 525 1.35 -25.29 -28.16
N LYS A 526 1.89 -24.12 -28.53
CA LYS A 526 2.21 -23.79 -29.93
C LYS A 526 3.66 -24.09 -30.33
N HIS A 527 4.48 -24.61 -29.42
CA HIS A 527 5.91 -24.81 -29.61
C HIS A 527 6.64 -23.53 -30.09
N MET A 528 6.34 -22.41 -29.43
CA MET A 528 6.85 -21.08 -29.75
C MET A 528 7.70 -20.53 -28.60
N ILE A 529 8.87 -19.98 -28.92
CA ILE A 529 9.72 -19.26 -27.96
C ILE A 529 9.60 -17.77 -28.25
N TYR A 530 9.38 -16.97 -27.22
CA TYR A 530 9.42 -15.51 -27.31
C TYR A 530 10.66 -14.98 -26.61
N THR A 531 11.41 -14.12 -27.29
CA THR A 531 12.66 -13.52 -26.79
C THR A 531 12.54 -12.01 -26.84
N PHE A 532 12.82 -11.32 -25.73
CA PHE A 532 12.69 -9.87 -25.65
C PHE A 532 13.83 -9.21 -24.88
N GLY A 533 14.23 -8.03 -25.35
CA GLY A 533 15.16 -7.15 -24.65
C GLY A 533 16.59 -7.67 -24.65
N GLY A 534 17.35 -7.24 -23.64
CA GLY A 534 18.78 -7.52 -23.56
C GLY A 534 19.62 -6.54 -24.36
N ARG A 535 20.88 -6.39 -23.95
CA ARG A 535 21.85 -5.51 -24.63
C ARG A 535 22.60 -6.29 -25.69
N ILE A 536 22.67 -5.73 -26.90
CA ILE A 536 23.41 -6.28 -28.03
C ILE A 536 24.91 -6.02 -27.82
N LEU A 537 25.72 -7.07 -27.97
CA LEU A 537 27.18 -6.97 -27.92
C LEU A 537 27.75 -6.54 -29.27
N THR A 538 28.67 -5.57 -29.25
CA THR A 538 29.34 -5.01 -30.44
C THR A 538 30.87 -5.12 -30.35
N CYS A 539 31.55 -5.11 -31.49
CA CYS A 539 33.01 -5.04 -31.57
C CYS A 539 33.51 -3.63 -31.20
N ASN A 540 34.62 -3.53 -30.46
CA ASN A 540 35.34 -2.27 -30.34
C ASN A 540 36.11 -2.00 -31.65
N GLY A 541 35.72 -0.98 -32.42
CA GLY A 541 36.49 -0.64 -33.63
C GLY A 541 35.94 0.41 -34.61
N ASN A 542 34.65 0.77 -34.61
CA ASN A 542 34.17 1.84 -35.49
C ASN A 542 34.22 3.19 -34.76
N VAL A 543 35.34 3.89 -34.96
CA VAL A 543 35.61 5.24 -34.42
C VAL A 543 34.89 6.34 -35.23
N ASP A 544 34.21 6.00 -36.33
CA ASP A 544 33.70 6.98 -37.30
C ASP A 544 32.24 7.40 -37.13
N ASP A 545 31.54 6.99 -36.07
CA ASP A 545 30.16 7.44 -35.85
C ASP A 545 29.97 8.00 -34.44
N THR A 546 30.02 9.33 -34.34
CA THR A 546 29.82 10.06 -33.08
C THR A 546 28.40 9.91 -32.52
N ARG A 547 27.48 9.25 -33.24
CA ARG A 547 26.16 8.80 -32.76
C ARG A 547 26.15 7.34 -32.24
N ALA A 548 27.21 6.56 -32.40
CA ALA A 548 27.26 5.13 -32.06
C ALA A 548 27.64 4.82 -30.59
N ASN A 549 27.63 5.80 -29.70
CA ASN A 549 28.00 5.62 -28.28
C ASN A 549 26.86 5.10 -27.38
N GLU A 550 25.64 4.99 -27.87
CA GLU A 550 24.52 4.48 -27.07
C GLU A 550 24.41 2.95 -27.13
N PRO A 551 24.14 2.26 -25.99
CA PRO A 551 23.88 0.83 -25.97
C PRO A 551 22.71 0.45 -26.90
N GLN A 552 22.93 -0.51 -27.79
CA GLN A 552 21.87 -1.11 -28.62
C GLN A 552 21.16 -2.23 -27.85
N PHE A 553 19.84 -2.34 -28.04
CA PHE A 553 19.00 -3.36 -27.41
C PHE A 553 18.26 -4.19 -28.47
N SER A 554 17.90 -5.42 -28.11
CA SER A 554 17.18 -6.32 -29.01
C SER A 554 15.67 -6.23 -28.78
N GLY A 555 14.90 -6.22 -29.87
CA GLY A 555 13.43 -6.18 -29.84
C GLY A 555 12.79 -7.51 -29.44
N LEU A 556 11.51 -7.66 -29.79
CA LEU A 556 10.71 -8.87 -29.53
C LEU A 556 10.76 -9.81 -30.74
N PHE A 557 11.29 -11.01 -30.53
CA PHE A 557 11.34 -12.07 -31.52
C PHE A 557 10.51 -13.27 -31.08
N ALA A 558 10.00 -14.01 -32.07
CA ALA A 558 9.38 -15.30 -31.89
C ALA A 558 10.14 -16.37 -32.69
N TYR A 559 10.36 -17.54 -32.10
CA TYR A 559 10.96 -18.69 -32.75
C TYR A 559 10.01 -19.87 -32.74
N HIS A 560 9.75 -20.43 -33.92
CA HIS A 560 8.91 -21.61 -34.07
C HIS A 560 9.77 -22.88 -34.05
N CYS A 561 9.64 -23.67 -32.97
CA CYS A 561 10.51 -24.80 -32.68
C CYS A 561 10.35 -26.00 -33.62
N LEU A 562 9.29 -26.04 -34.44
CA LEU A 562 9.07 -27.13 -35.39
C LEU A 562 9.69 -26.83 -36.76
N SER A 563 9.57 -25.59 -37.24
CA SER A 563 10.18 -25.16 -38.51
C SER A 563 11.59 -24.61 -38.36
N ASN A 564 12.06 -24.38 -37.13
CA ASN A 564 13.32 -23.74 -36.81
C ASN A 564 13.48 -22.34 -37.42
N THR A 565 12.42 -21.53 -37.39
CA THR A 565 12.40 -20.20 -38.01
C THR A 565 12.16 -19.10 -37.00
N TRP A 566 12.92 -18.01 -37.12
CA TRP A 566 12.72 -16.77 -36.39
C TRP A 566 11.74 -15.83 -37.12
N LYS A 567 11.01 -15.04 -36.34
CA LYS A 567 10.17 -13.93 -36.79
C LYS A 567 10.38 -12.76 -35.84
N LEU A 568 10.76 -11.60 -36.38
CA LEU A 568 10.73 -10.35 -35.65
C LEU A 568 9.26 -9.91 -35.48
N LEU A 569 8.82 -9.72 -34.25
CA LEU A 569 7.48 -9.23 -33.94
C LEU A 569 7.50 -7.71 -33.78
N ARG A 570 8.44 -7.18 -32.98
CA ARG A 570 8.57 -5.74 -32.70
C ARG A 570 10.02 -5.33 -32.60
N GLU A 571 10.36 -4.21 -33.22
CA GLU A 571 11.69 -3.59 -33.06
C GLU A 571 11.83 -2.90 -31.69
N ASP A 572 13.05 -2.53 -31.33
CA ASP A 572 13.28 -1.69 -30.16
C ASP A 572 12.79 -0.27 -30.42
N SER A 573 11.76 0.18 -29.69
CA SER A 573 11.30 1.57 -29.78
C SER A 573 12.04 2.47 -28.79
N CYS A 574 12.57 3.59 -29.29
CA CYS A 574 13.16 4.64 -28.47
C CYS A 574 12.11 5.51 -27.77
N ASN A 575 10.83 5.41 -28.16
CA ASN A 575 9.72 6.18 -27.63
C ASN A 575 8.91 5.35 -26.62
N ALA A 576 8.30 6.02 -25.64
CA ALA A 576 7.37 5.43 -24.68
C ALA A 576 5.91 5.74 -25.07
N GLY A 577 5.57 5.50 -26.33
CA GLY A 577 4.18 5.58 -26.80
C GLY A 577 3.33 4.43 -26.25
N PRO A 578 1.99 4.56 -26.20
CA PRO A 578 1.09 3.52 -25.67
C PRO A 578 1.15 2.19 -26.44
N GLU A 579 1.63 2.20 -27.69
CA GLU A 579 1.82 1.00 -28.52
C GLU A 579 3.30 0.59 -28.66
N ASP A 580 4.23 1.36 -28.11
CA ASP A 580 5.68 1.17 -28.28
C ASP A 580 6.27 0.36 -27.13
N VAL A 581 7.01 -0.71 -27.46
CA VAL A 581 7.66 -1.56 -26.46
C VAL A 581 9.14 -1.23 -26.37
N GLN A 582 9.54 -0.60 -25.26
CA GLN A 582 10.94 -0.21 -25.03
C GLN A 582 11.77 -1.40 -24.53
N SER A 583 12.85 -1.75 -25.24
CA SER A 583 13.75 -2.84 -24.86
C SER A 583 14.65 -2.46 -23.68
N ARG A 584 15.05 -3.45 -22.89
CA ARG A 584 15.70 -3.24 -21.59
C ARG A 584 16.44 -4.48 -21.10
N ILE A 585 17.33 -4.31 -20.14
CA ILE A 585 18.07 -5.40 -19.48
C ILE A 585 17.53 -5.65 -18.07
N GLY A 586 17.62 -6.90 -17.60
CA GLY A 586 17.28 -7.25 -16.21
C GLY A 586 15.79 -7.14 -15.85
N HIS A 587 14.93 -6.98 -16.86
CA HIS A 587 13.47 -6.98 -16.69
C HIS A 587 12.94 -8.39 -16.44
N CYS A 588 11.69 -8.49 -15.99
CA CYS A 588 10.96 -9.74 -15.97
C CYS A 588 10.08 -9.84 -17.21
N MET A 589 10.01 -11.04 -17.80
CA MET A 589 9.05 -11.39 -18.85
C MET A 589 8.49 -12.77 -18.53
N LEU A 590 7.18 -12.91 -18.58
CA LEU A 590 6.45 -14.13 -18.24
C LEU A 590 5.37 -14.39 -19.28
N PHE A 591 5.18 -15.64 -19.69
CA PHE A 591 4.10 -16.02 -20.60
C PHE A 591 2.94 -16.64 -19.82
N HIS A 592 1.75 -16.07 -19.97
CA HIS A 592 0.53 -16.60 -19.38
C HIS A 592 -0.13 -17.55 -20.38
N THR A 593 -0.12 -18.85 -20.10
CA THR A 593 -0.58 -19.88 -21.05
C THR A 593 -2.06 -19.73 -21.44
N LYS A 594 -2.95 -19.43 -20.47
CA LYS A 594 -4.39 -19.25 -20.75
C LYS A 594 -4.73 -17.98 -21.51
N ASN A 595 -4.21 -16.83 -21.07
CA ASN A 595 -4.48 -15.54 -21.70
C ASN A 595 -3.66 -15.34 -22.98
N ARG A 596 -2.61 -16.15 -23.18
CA ARG A 596 -1.65 -16.07 -24.29
C ARG A 596 -0.97 -14.69 -24.39
N CYS A 597 -0.72 -14.07 -23.24
CA CYS A 597 -0.04 -12.79 -23.15
C CYS A 597 1.36 -12.91 -22.53
N LEU A 598 2.30 -12.11 -23.02
CA LEU A 598 3.56 -11.82 -22.32
C LEU A 598 3.36 -10.67 -21.35
N TYR A 599 3.73 -10.84 -20.09
CA TYR A 599 3.74 -9.81 -19.06
C TYR A 599 5.17 -9.32 -18.85
N VAL A 600 5.42 -8.02 -19.01
CA VAL A 600 6.76 -7.44 -18.95
C VAL A 600 6.78 -6.25 -18.01
N PHE A 601 7.73 -6.26 -17.06
CA PHE A 601 7.89 -5.16 -16.11
C PHE A 601 9.32 -5.08 -15.58
N GLY A 602 9.63 -3.90 -15.02
CA GLY A 602 10.90 -3.65 -14.37
C GLY A 602 12.06 -3.53 -15.36
N GLY A 603 13.27 -3.73 -14.83
CA GLY A 603 14.51 -3.68 -15.59
C GLY A 603 15.10 -2.29 -15.71
N GLN A 604 16.11 -2.18 -16.58
CA GLN A 604 16.91 -0.98 -16.74
C GLN A 604 17.21 -0.74 -18.21
N ARG A 605 17.18 0.52 -18.61
CA ARG A 605 17.73 0.99 -19.88
C ARG A 605 18.70 2.12 -19.61
N SER A 606 19.95 1.95 -20.05
CA SER A 606 21.03 2.90 -19.78
C SER A 606 21.19 3.18 -18.26
N LYS A 607 20.91 4.40 -17.78
CA LYS A 607 20.96 4.76 -16.36
C LYS A 607 19.59 4.82 -15.68
N THR A 608 18.53 4.49 -16.41
CA THR A 608 17.14 4.63 -15.97
C THR A 608 16.57 3.27 -15.61
N TYR A 609 16.08 3.13 -14.38
CA TYR A 609 15.25 2.02 -13.96
C TYR A 609 13.82 2.23 -14.45
N LEU A 610 13.27 1.20 -15.07
CA LEU A 610 11.95 1.21 -15.67
C LEU A 610 10.96 0.53 -14.73
N ASN A 611 9.75 1.11 -14.62
CA ASN A 611 8.68 0.66 -13.72
C ASN A 611 7.33 0.53 -14.39
N ASP A 612 7.31 0.77 -15.70
CA ASP A 612 6.20 0.40 -16.53
C ASP A 612 5.99 -1.12 -16.44
N PHE A 613 4.72 -1.47 -16.55
CA PHE A 613 4.23 -2.83 -16.58
C PHE A 613 3.20 -2.90 -17.69
N PHE A 614 3.42 -3.78 -18.65
CA PHE A 614 2.52 -3.98 -19.77
C PHE A 614 2.35 -5.47 -20.08
N SER A 615 1.23 -5.79 -20.72
CA SER A 615 0.98 -7.08 -21.35
C SER A 615 1.07 -6.94 -22.88
N TYR A 616 1.49 -8.03 -23.53
CA TYR A 616 1.53 -8.16 -24.99
C TYR A 616 0.79 -9.43 -25.40
N ASP A 617 -0.34 -9.28 -26.09
CA ASP A 617 -1.10 -10.38 -26.68
C ASP A 617 -0.36 -10.89 -27.93
N VAL A 618 0.10 -12.14 -27.87
CA VAL A 618 0.92 -12.74 -28.94
C VAL A 618 0.11 -13.14 -30.17
N ASP A 619 -1.21 -13.28 -30.04
CA ASP A 619 -2.09 -13.70 -31.12
C ASP A 619 -2.66 -12.47 -31.87
N SER A 620 -2.96 -11.38 -31.17
CA SER A 620 -3.50 -10.15 -31.77
C SER A 620 -2.48 -9.04 -32.02
N ASP A 621 -1.23 -9.20 -31.58
CA ASP A 621 -0.17 -8.17 -31.64
C ASP A 621 -0.58 -6.85 -30.95
N HIS A 622 -1.26 -6.96 -29.80
CA HIS A 622 -1.76 -5.81 -29.03
C HIS A 622 -0.96 -5.61 -27.73
N VAL A 623 -0.67 -4.35 -27.38
CA VAL A 623 0.00 -3.97 -26.13
C VAL A 623 -1.02 -3.27 -25.23
N GLU A 624 -1.14 -3.74 -23.99
CA GLU A 624 -1.95 -3.09 -22.96
C GLU A 624 -1.03 -2.61 -21.83
N ILE A 625 -1.08 -1.31 -21.54
CA ILE A 625 -0.31 -0.70 -20.45
C ILE A 625 -1.07 -0.89 -19.13
N ILE A 626 -0.54 -1.77 -18.27
CA ILE A 626 -1.10 -2.06 -16.95
C ILE A 626 -0.71 -0.96 -15.95
N SER A 627 0.53 -0.48 -16.03
CA SER A 627 1.05 0.62 -15.22
C SER A 627 2.11 1.38 -16.02
N ASP A 628 2.06 2.71 -15.97
CA ASP A 628 3.04 3.60 -16.59
C ASP A 628 4.26 3.88 -15.67
N GLY A 629 4.33 3.22 -14.51
CA GLY A 629 5.44 3.34 -13.56
C GLY A 629 5.42 4.61 -12.69
N THR A 630 4.33 5.38 -12.70
CA THR A 630 4.23 6.62 -11.92
C THR A 630 3.65 6.46 -10.52
N LYS A 631 2.89 5.39 -10.27
CA LYS A 631 2.46 4.98 -8.94
C LYS A 631 3.64 4.37 -8.18
N LYS A 632 4.17 5.11 -7.20
CA LYS A 632 5.25 4.62 -6.30
C LYS A 632 4.72 3.88 -5.07
N ASP A 633 3.50 4.19 -4.64
CA ASP A 633 2.89 3.57 -3.48
C ASP A 633 2.33 2.19 -3.88
N SER A 634 2.78 1.12 -3.21
CA SER A 634 2.28 -0.27 -3.33
C SER A 634 2.77 -1.13 -4.52
N VAL A 635 3.93 -0.85 -5.11
CA VAL A 635 4.53 -1.73 -6.14
C VAL A 635 5.91 -2.27 -5.71
N PRO A 636 6.39 -3.40 -6.26
CA PRO A 636 7.74 -3.89 -5.99
C PRO A 636 8.79 -2.83 -6.33
N MET A 637 9.79 -2.65 -5.46
CA MET A 637 10.84 -1.67 -5.69
C MET A 637 11.63 -2.01 -6.96
N THR A 638 11.71 -1.00 -7.83
CA THR A 638 12.51 -0.91 -9.06
C THR A 638 13.92 -1.46 -8.85
N GLY A 639 14.30 -2.51 -9.57
CA GLY A 639 15.61 -3.15 -9.37
C GLY A 639 16.11 -3.85 -10.62
N PHE A 640 17.43 -3.88 -10.77
CA PHE A 640 18.11 -4.51 -11.91
C PHE A 640 18.00 -6.04 -11.94
N THR A 641 17.69 -6.67 -10.79
CA THR A 641 17.91 -8.11 -10.59
C THR A 641 16.71 -8.82 -10.00
N GLN A 642 15.51 -8.34 -10.30
CA GLN A 642 14.28 -9.02 -9.92
C GLN A 642 14.17 -10.36 -10.66
N ARG A 643 13.53 -11.32 -10.01
CA ARG A 643 13.12 -12.59 -10.62
C ARG A 643 11.64 -12.75 -10.40
N ALA A 644 10.95 -13.18 -11.44
CA ALA A 644 9.53 -13.40 -11.39
C ALA A 644 9.17 -14.76 -11.97
N THR A 645 8.04 -15.28 -11.51
CA THR A 645 7.40 -16.52 -11.96
C THR A 645 5.90 -16.28 -12.04
N ILE A 646 5.17 -17.13 -12.75
CA ILE A 646 3.72 -16.97 -12.94
C ILE A 646 2.99 -18.26 -12.58
N ASP A 647 1.84 -18.12 -11.94
CA ASP A 647 0.86 -19.18 -11.74
C ASP A 647 -0.37 -18.92 -12.64
N PRO A 648 -0.48 -19.59 -13.80
CA PRO A 648 -1.58 -19.36 -14.73
C PRO A 648 -2.92 -19.93 -14.24
N GLU A 649 -2.93 -20.78 -13.21
CA GLU A 649 -4.17 -21.27 -12.60
C GLU A 649 -4.73 -20.26 -11.61
N LEU A 650 -3.86 -19.61 -10.84
CA LEU A 650 -4.24 -18.59 -9.87
C LEU A 650 -4.34 -17.18 -10.47
N ASN A 651 -3.88 -16.97 -11.70
CA ASN A 651 -3.72 -15.65 -12.31
C ASN A 651 -2.83 -14.72 -11.45
N GLU A 652 -1.75 -15.28 -10.90
CA GLU A 652 -0.84 -14.59 -9.98
C GLU A 652 0.58 -14.53 -10.57
N ILE A 653 1.22 -13.34 -10.55
CA ILE A 653 2.64 -13.17 -10.84
C ILE A 653 3.38 -13.00 -9.52
N HIS A 654 4.38 -13.84 -9.28
CA HIS A 654 5.21 -13.81 -8.09
C HIS A 654 6.55 -13.15 -8.39
N VAL A 655 7.00 -12.24 -7.53
CA VAL A 655 8.21 -11.45 -7.75
C VAL A 655 9.09 -11.47 -6.51
N LEU A 656 10.29 -12.02 -6.64
CA LEU A 656 11.35 -11.88 -5.68
C LEU A 656 12.30 -10.76 -6.14
N SER A 657 12.31 -9.67 -5.38
CA SER A 657 13.24 -8.55 -5.57
C SER A 657 14.38 -8.65 -4.56
N GLY A 658 15.62 -8.58 -5.03
CA GLY A 658 16.83 -8.79 -4.21
C GLY A 658 17.79 -7.61 -4.11
N LEU A 659 17.76 -6.67 -5.06
CA LEU A 659 18.60 -5.46 -5.05
C LEU A 659 17.71 -4.24 -5.22
N SER A 660 17.70 -3.35 -4.23
CA SER A 660 17.02 -2.07 -4.31
C SER A 660 18.03 -0.92 -4.24
N LYS A 661 17.93 0.01 -5.19
CA LYS A 661 18.59 1.30 -5.10
C LYS A 661 17.58 2.32 -4.61
N ASP A 662 17.75 2.73 -3.37
CA ASP A 662 17.02 3.86 -2.83
C ASP A 662 17.64 5.14 -3.44
N LYS A 663 16.85 5.92 -4.19
CA LYS A 663 17.38 7.12 -4.89
C LYS A 663 17.90 8.18 -3.91
N ASP A 664 17.41 8.15 -2.67
CA ASP A 664 17.73 9.14 -1.64
C ASP A 664 18.94 8.74 -0.77
N LYS A 665 19.45 7.50 -0.90
CA LYS A 665 20.64 7.02 -0.18
C LYS A 665 21.73 6.62 -1.16
N ARG A 666 22.96 7.06 -0.91
CA ARG A 666 24.13 6.72 -1.76
C ARG A 666 24.52 5.23 -1.68
N GLU A 667 23.90 4.45 -0.81
CA GLU A 667 24.25 3.04 -0.56
C GLU A 667 23.27 2.09 -1.26
N GLU A 668 23.83 1.19 -2.07
CA GLU A 668 23.09 0.05 -2.64
C GLU A 668 22.74 -0.92 -1.51
N ASN A 669 21.45 -1.07 -1.20
CA ASN A 669 21.01 -1.99 -0.16
C ASN A 669 20.39 -3.23 -0.79
N VAL A 670 21.08 -4.36 -0.65
CA VAL A 670 20.56 -5.68 -1.05
C VAL A 670 19.50 -6.09 -0.02
N ARG A 671 18.24 -6.19 -0.44
CA ARG A 671 17.10 -6.58 0.40
C ARG A 671 16.22 -7.55 -0.36
N ASN A 672 15.78 -8.62 0.31
CA ASN A 672 14.77 -9.50 -0.23
C ASN A 672 13.38 -8.94 0.08
N SER A 673 12.54 -8.88 -0.94
CA SER A 673 11.10 -8.71 -0.78
C SER A 673 10.37 -9.59 -1.78
N PHE A 674 9.25 -10.16 -1.35
CA PHE A 674 8.44 -11.03 -2.19
C PHE A 674 7.06 -10.41 -2.36
N TRP A 675 6.63 -10.31 -3.62
CA TRP A 675 5.41 -9.63 -4.01
C TRP A 675 4.58 -10.54 -4.90
N ILE A 676 3.28 -10.34 -4.85
CA ILE A 676 2.32 -11.03 -5.70
C ILE A 676 1.47 -9.98 -6.40
N TYR A 677 1.38 -10.09 -7.71
CA TYR A 677 0.43 -9.34 -8.51
C TYR A 677 -0.72 -10.26 -8.91
N ASP A 678 -1.93 -9.91 -8.46
CA ASP A 678 -3.17 -10.54 -8.88
C ASP A 678 -3.60 -9.89 -10.20
N ILE A 679 -3.54 -10.67 -11.29
CA ILE A 679 -3.84 -10.20 -12.65
C ILE A 679 -5.32 -9.84 -12.77
N ALA A 680 -6.22 -10.63 -12.16
CA ALA A 680 -7.66 -10.41 -12.27
C ALA A 680 -8.11 -9.16 -11.51
N ARG A 681 -7.50 -8.88 -10.35
CA ARG A 681 -7.80 -7.70 -9.52
C ARG A 681 -6.95 -6.47 -9.87
N ASN A 682 -5.96 -6.62 -10.75
CA ASN A 682 -4.97 -5.60 -11.08
C ASN A 682 -4.36 -4.95 -9.84
N ASN A 683 -3.87 -5.78 -8.90
CA ASN A 683 -3.37 -5.29 -7.62
C ASN A 683 -2.09 -6.01 -7.18
N TRP A 684 -1.18 -5.26 -6.59
CA TRP A 684 0.03 -5.77 -5.96
C TRP A 684 -0.19 -5.98 -4.46
N SER A 685 0.37 -7.06 -3.93
CA SER A 685 0.44 -7.36 -2.50
C SER A 685 1.87 -7.72 -2.12
N CYS A 686 2.35 -7.15 -1.02
CA CYS A 686 3.66 -7.48 -0.49
C CYS A 686 3.50 -8.62 0.51
N VAL A 687 4.07 -9.78 0.21
CA VAL A 687 4.03 -10.96 1.10
C VAL A 687 4.99 -10.79 2.27
N TYR A 688 6.23 -10.37 1.98
CA TYR A 688 7.20 -10.06 3.03
C TYR A 688 8.35 -9.16 2.53
N LYS A 689 9.02 -8.51 3.48
CA LYS A 689 10.27 -7.76 3.28
C LYS A 689 11.25 -8.10 4.40
N ASN A 690 12.51 -8.30 4.08
CA ASN A 690 13.58 -8.39 5.08
C ASN A 690 13.92 -6.97 5.55
N ASP A 691 13.53 -6.60 6.78
CA ASP A 691 13.92 -5.32 7.38
C ASP A 691 15.17 -5.49 8.26
N GLN A 692 16.28 -4.89 7.81
CA GLN A 692 17.56 -4.90 8.51
C GLN A 692 17.53 -4.13 9.85
N SER A 693 16.55 -3.27 10.08
CA SER A 693 16.45 -2.40 11.28
C SER A 693 16.22 -3.15 12.59
N LEU A 694 15.90 -4.45 12.55
CA LEU A 694 15.72 -5.29 13.74
C LEU A 694 16.98 -6.08 14.13
N LYS A 695 18.09 -5.96 13.37
CA LYS A 695 19.31 -6.76 13.58
C LYS A 695 20.29 -6.23 14.63
N ASP A 696 19.98 -5.12 15.31
CA ASP A 696 20.79 -4.65 16.45
C ASP A 696 20.55 -5.46 17.74
N ASN A 697 19.61 -6.41 17.75
CA ASN A 697 19.50 -7.40 18.82
C ASN A 697 20.41 -8.60 18.54
N LEU A 698 21.65 -8.44 18.99
CA LEU A 698 22.70 -9.45 19.06
C LEU A 698 22.26 -10.61 19.98
N ASN A 699 21.50 -11.61 19.48
CA ASN A 699 21.42 -12.98 20.06
C ASN A 699 20.49 -14.00 19.36
N LYS A 700 20.18 -13.89 18.05
CA LYS A 700 19.57 -15.03 17.32
C LYS A 700 20.30 -15.32 16.01
N SER A 701 20.60 -16.59 15.79
CA SER A 701 21.09 -17.22 14.56
C SER A 701 20.02 -17.18 13.45
N ILE A 702 19.57 -15.98 13.06
CA ILE A 702 18.46 -15.73 12.12
C ILE A 702 18.78 -16.19 10.67
N GLN A 703 20.01 -16.65 10.41
CA GLN A 703 20.43 -17.07 9.07
C GLN A 703 19.84 -18.43 8.62
N GLU A 704 19.12 -19.13 9.51
CA GLU A 704 18.55 -20.47 9.25
C GLU A 704 17.09 -20.47 8.78
N GLU A 705 16.35 -19.35 8.88
CA GLU A 705 14.90 -19.34 8.57
C GLU A 705 14.57 -18.89 7.13
N GLU A 706 15.44 -18.12 6.47
CA GLU A 706 15.21 -17.61 5.10
C GLU A 706 16.51 -17.31 4.34
N PRO A 707 16.51 -17.30 2.99
CA PRO A 707 17.70 -16.97 2.22
C PRO A 707 18.13 -15.52 2.42
N CYS A 708 19.44 -15.31 2.58
CA CYS A 708 19.98 -13.95 2.68
C CYS A 708 19.70 -13.10 1.42
N PRO A 709 19.66 -11.75 1.55
CA PRO A 709 19.51 -10.85 0.42
C PRO A 709 20.55 -11.09 -0.68
N ARG A 710 20.11 -11.16 -1.94
CA ARG A 710 20.99 -11.52 -3.06
C ARG A 710 20.48 -11.07 -4.43
N PHE A 711 21.39 -10.91 -5.38
CA PHE A 711 21.10 -10.66 -6.79
C PHE A 711 21.77 -11.69 -7.71
N ALA A 712 21.45 -11.68 -9.00
CA ALA A 712 21.97 -12.63 -9.99
C ALA A 712 21.78 -14.11 -9.59
N HIS A 713 20.79 -14.37 -8.73
CA HIS A 713 20.27 -15.70 -8.43
C HIS A 713 19.27 -16.12 -9.52
N GLN A 714 18.79 -17.36 -9.42
CA GLN A 714 17.69 -17.82 -10.24
C GLN A 714 16.58 -18.41 -9.36
N LEU A 715 15.34 -18.23 -9.83
CA LEU A 715 14.11 -18.70 -9.20
C LEU A 715 13.29 -19.41 -10.26
N VAL A 716 12.84 -20.63 -9.99
CA VAL A 716 11.90 -21.39 -10.83
C VAL A 716 10.68 -21.79 -10.02
N TYR A 717 9.56 -22.03 -10.69
CA TYR A 717 8.28 -22.33 -10.05
C TYR A 717 7.70 -23.64 -10.58
N ASP A 718 7.38 -24.53 -9.65
CA ASP A 718 6.54 -25.70 -9.87
C ASP A 718 5.08 -25.30 -9.67
N ASP A 719 4.36 -25.08 -10.76
CA ASP A 719 2.95 -24.69 -10.76
C ASP A 719 2.00 -25.85 -10.42
N MET A 720 2.43 -27.10 -10.57
CA MET A 720 1.66 -28.27 -10.14
C MET A 720 1.66 -28.43 -8.62
N HIS A 721 2.82 -28.23 -7.98
CA HIS A 721 3.00 -28.42 -6.54
C HIS A 721 3.04 -27.11 -5.74
N LYS A 722 2.96 -25.96 -6.43
CA LYS A 722 2.96 -24.59 -5.87
C LYS A 722 4.21 -24.30 -5.03
N VAL A 723 5.39 -24.63 -5.57
CA VAL A 723 6.69 -24.50 -4.88
C VAL A 723 7.67 -23.72 -5.74
N HIS A 724 8.40 -22.78 -5.15
CA HIS A 724 9.52 -22.12 -5.82
C HIS A 724 10.85 -22.75 -5.37
N TYR A 725 11.82 -22.77 -6.28
CA TYR A 725 13.19 -23.20 -6.00
C TYR A 725 14.17 -22.07 -6.33
N LEU A 726 15.03 -21.73 -5.37
CA LEU A 726 16.01 -20.66 -5.46
C LEU A 726 17.43 -21.21 -5.29
N PHE A 727 18.35 -20.86 -6.19
CA PHE A 727 19.75 -21.25 -6.10
C PHE A 727 20.71 -20.08 -6.30
N GLY A 728 21.80 -20.10 -5.53
CA GLY A 728 23.00 -19.29 -5.73
C GLY A 728 22.77 -17.77 -5.70
N GLY A 729 23.57 -17.04 -6.49
CA GLY A 729 23.56 -15.57 -6.58
C GLY A 729 24.72 -14.89 -5.86
N ASN A 730 24.65 -13.57 -5.73
CA ASN A 730 25.63 -12.70 -5.09
C ASN A 730 24.97 -11.95 -3.91
N PRO A 731 25.52 -12.01 -2.68
CA PRO A 731 24.96 -11.34 -1.51
C PRO A 731 25.21 -9.81 -1.47
N GLY A 732 25.94 -9.26 -2.44
CA GLY A 732 26.25 -7.83 -2.54
C GLY A 732 27.12 -7.26 -1.45
N LYS A 733 28.01 -8.08 -0.88
CA LYS A 733 29.00 -7.61 0.09
C LYS A 733 30.08 -6.78 -0.61
N SER A 734 30.13 -5.47 -0.36
CA SER A 734 31.10 -4.56 -0.99
C SER A 734 32.57 -4.95 -0.76
N CYS A 735 32.87 -5.60 0.37
CA CYS A 735 34.21 -6.12 0.68
C CYS A 735 34.58 -7.39 -0.12
N SER A 736 33.63 -8.04 -0.78
CA SER A 736 33.80 -9.30 -1.51
C SER A 736 32.89 -9.37 -2.75
N PRO A 737 33.08 -8.48 -3.74
CA PRO A 737 32.19 -8.36 -4.91
C PRO A 737 32.15 -9.62 -5.80
N LYS A 738 33.21 -10.42 -5.74
CA LYS A 738 33.34 -11.70 -6.45
C LYS A 738 32.64 -12.85 -5.74
N MET A 739 32.16 -12.67 -4.49
CA MET A 739 31.50 -13.74 -3.74
C MET A 739 30.27 -14.25 -4.48
N ARG A 740 30.13 -15.58 -4.53
CA ARG A 740 28.94 -16.27 -5.02
C ARG A 740 28.45 -17.26 -3.99
N LEU A 741 27.17 -17.59 -4.08
CA LEU A 741 26.49 -18.54 -3.21
C LEU A 741 26.19 -19.82 -3.98
N ASP A 742 26.06 -20.91 -3.24
CA ASP A 742 25.74 -22.28 -3.69
C ASP A 742 24.61 -22.91 -2.84
N ASP A 743 23.95 -22.11 -2.00
CA ASP A 743 22.82 -22.56 -1.18
C ASP A 743 21.56 -22.72 -2.03
N PHE A 744 20.74 -23.69 -1.64
CA PHE A 744 19.54 -24.09 -2.35
C PHE A 744 18.34 -24.05 -1.41
N TRP A 745 17.25 -23.41 -1.85
CA TRP A 745 16.08 -23.14 -1.03
C TRP A 745 14.80 -23.47 -1.76
N SER A 746 13.78 -23.90 -1.00
CA SER A 746 12.40 -23.93 -1.45
C SER A 746 11.57 -22.86 -0.75
N LEU A 747 10.57 -22.33 -1.45
CA LEU A 747 9.54 -21.45 -0.90
C LEU A 747 8.16 -21.99 -1.23
N LYS A 748 7.36 -22.21 -0.19
CA LYS A 748 5.91 -22.44 -0.30
C LYS A 748 5.15 -21.22 0.20
N LEU A 749 4.22 -20.73 -0.60
CA LEU A 749 3.31 -19.66 -0.22
C LEU A 749 2.05 -20.31 0.37
N CYS A 750 1.83 -20.12 1.66
CA CYS A 750 0.77 -20.79 2.39
C CYS A 750 -0.34 -19.82 2.76
N ARG A 751 -1.59 -20.15 2.39
CA ARG A 751 -2.80 -19.54 2.98
C ARG A 751 -3.34 -20.46 4.09
N PRO A 752 -4.25 -19.98 4.96
CA PRO A 752 -4.90 -20.85 5.94
C PRO A 752 -5.54 -22.07 5.28
N SER A 753 -5.27 -23.26 5.81
CA SER A 753 -5.85 -24.50 5.27
C SER A 753 -7.30 -24.68 5.73
N LYS A 754 -8.04 -25.51 5.01
CA LYS A 754 -9.38 -25.95 5.42
C LYS A 754 -9.37 -26.60 6.80
N ASP A 755 -8.36 -27.43 7.07
CA ASP A 755 -8.19 -28.09 8.38
C ASP A 755 -7.92 -27.09 9.50
N TYR A 756 -7.12 -26.06 9.22
CA TYR A 756 -6.87 -24.98 10.16
C TYR A 756 -8.17 -24.24 10.49
N LEU A 757 -8.96 -23.85 9.47
CA LEU A 757 -10.23 -23.15 9.69
C LEU A 757 -11.25 -24.02 10.41
N LEU A 758 -11.33 -25.32 10.08
CA LEU A 758 -12.19 -26.28 10.77
C LEU A 758 -11.82 -26.39 12.25
N ARG A 759 -10.53 -26.61 12.54
CA ARG A 759 -10.01 -26.66 13.92
C ARG A 759 -10.34 -25.37 14.66
N HIS A 760 -10.07 -24.22 14.04
CA HIS A 760 -10.25 -22.92 14.67
C HIS A 760 -11.74 -22.64 14.97
N CYS A 761 -12.64 -22.96 14.04
CA CYS A 761 -14.09 -22.86 14.28
C CYS A 761 -14.53 -23.79 15.43
N ARG A 762 -14.04 -25.03 15.48
CA ARG A 762 -14.31 -25.94 16.62
C ARG A 762 -13.77 -25.37 17.92
N TYR A 763 -12.55 -24.82 17.93
CA TYR A 763 -11.99 -24.15 19.10
C TYR A 763 -12.91 -23.03 19.60
N LEU A 764 -13.41 -22.15 18.72
CA LEU A 764 -14.34 -21.09 19.10
C LEU A 764 -15.65 -21.64 19.70
N ILE A 765 -16.25 -22.66 19.08
CA ILE A 765 -17.49 -23.29 19.54
C ILE A 765 -17.29 -23.95 20.91
N ARG A 766 -16.23 -24.75 21.06
CA ARG A 766 -15.91 -25.46 22.32
C ARG A 766 -15.49 -24.51 23.42
N ARG A 767 -14.74 -23.46 23.11
CA ARG A 767 -14.36 -22.41 24.06
C ARG A 767 -15.61 -21.77 24.64
N HIS A 768 -16.58 -21.45 23.80
CA HIS A 768 -17.84 -20.88 24.28
C HIS A 768 -18.66 -21.88 25.12
N ARG A 769 -18.72 -23.16 24.72
CA ARG A 769 -19.34 -24.22 25.55
C ARG A 769 -18.66 -24.35 26.92
N PHE A 770 -17.34 -24.21 26.97
CA PHE A 770 -16.58 -24.19 28.22
C PHE A 770 -16.96 -22.99 29.10
N GLU A 771 -17.06 -21.77 28.55
CA GLU A 771 -17.48 -20.58 29.30
C GLU A 771 -18.88 -20.75 29.92
N GLU A 772 -19.85 -21.28 29.18
CA GLU A 772 -21.19 -21.57 29.71
C GLU A 772 -21.13 -22.62 30.83
N LYS A 773 -20.37 -23.70 30.63
CA LYS A 773 -20.17 -24.74 31.64
C LYS A 773 -19.45 -24.20 32.88
N ALA A 774 -18.46 -23.32 32.72
CA ALA A 774 -17.69 -22.77 33.83
C ALA A 774 -18.58 -21.91 34.75
N ARG A 775 -19.57 -21.21 34.17
CA ARG A 775 -20.55 -20.42 34.94
C ARG A 775 -21.57 -21.29 35.68
N ALA A 776 -21.98 -22.42 35.09
CA ALA A 776 -23.00 -23.29 35.66
C ALA A 776 -22.43 -24.37 36.60
N GLU A 777 -21.41 -25.11 36.14
CA GLU A 777 -20.84 -26.30 36.79
C GLU A 777 -19.30 -26.33 36.64
N PRO A 778 -18.54 -25.62 37.51
CA PRO A 778 -17.08 -25.48 37.38
C PRO A 778 -16.32 -26.80 37.28
N LEU A 779 -16.75 -27.84 38.01
CA LEU A 779 -16.09 -29.15 38.00
C LEU A 779 -16.27 -29.89 36.68
N SER A 780 -17.47 -29.79 36.07
CA SER A 780 -17.72 -30.33 34.72
C SER A 780 -16.96 -29.54 33.67
N ALA A 781 -16.84 -28.22 33.85
CA ALA A 781 -16.10 -27.35 32.94
C ALA A 781 -14.61 -27.73 32.90
N LEU A 782 -14.00 -28.03 34.06
CA LEU A 782 -12.60 -28.47 34.13
C LEU A 782 -12.38 -29.78 33.36
N LYS A 783 -13.28 -30.76 33.50
CA LYS A 783 -13.20 -32.02 32.74
C LYS A 783 -13.34 -31.80 31.24
N TYR A 784 -14.25 -30.92 30.84
CA TYR A 784 -14.47 -30.57 29.43
C TYR A 784 -13.25 -29.83 28.83
N LEU A 785 -12.65 -28.92 29.59
CA LEU A 785 -11.42 -28.25 29.21
C LEU A 785 -10.30 -29.26 28.90
N GLN A 786 -10.10 -30.23 29.81
CA GLN A 786 -9.02 -31.22 29.72
C GLN A 786 -9.20 -32.20 28.56
N ASN A 787 -10.43 -32.63 28.28
CA ASN A 787 -10.67 -33.72 27.32
C ASN A 787 -11.13 -33.22 25.94
N ASP A 788 -11.87 -32.11 25.88
CA ASP A 788 -12.60 -31.70 24.68
C ASP A 788 -12.08 -30.38 24.10
N LEU A 789 -11.82 -29.36 24.93
CA LEU A 789 -11.30 -28.07 24.44
C LEU A 789 -9.81 -28.18 24.10
N TYR A 790 -9.02 -28.81 24.98
CA TYR A 790 -7.57 -28.95 24.84
C TYR A 790 -7.13 -29.51 23.47
N VAL A 791 -7.88 -30.48 22.93
CA VAL A 791 -7.56 -31.11 21.64
C VAL A 791 -7.75 -30.18 20.43
N THR A 792 -8.51 -29.10 20.60
CA THR A 792 -8.71 -28.10 19.54
C THR A 792 -7.72 -26.95 19.60
N VAL A 793 -6.96 -26.81 20.68
CA VAL A 793 -5.99 -25.72 20.88
C VAL A 793 -4.72 -25.96 20.06
N ASP A 794 -4.25 -24.94 19.36
CA ASP A 794 -2.93 -24.96 18.73
C ASP A 794 -1.83 -24.66 19.76
N HIS A 795 -1.23 -25.71 20.31
CA HIS A 795 -0.15 -25.61 21.30
C HIS A 795 1.16 -25.06 20.74
N SER A 796 1.26 -24.89 19.40
CA SER A 796 2.39 -24.22 18.77
C SER A 796 2.20 -22.71 18.68
N ASP A 797 0.96 -22.21 18.86
CA ASP A 797 0.63 -20.79 18.93
C ASP A 797 0.71 -20.29 20.38
N PRO A 798 1.70 -19.42 20.71
CA PRO A 798 1.85 -18.89 22.06
C PRO A 798 0.67 -18.05 22.53
N GLU A 799 -0.02 -17.34 21.62
CA GLU A 799 -1.15 -16.48 21.97
C GLU A 799 -2.39 -17.33 22.27
N GLU A 800 -2.69 -18.34 21.44
CA GLU A 800 -3.81 -19.26 21.68
C GLU A 800 -3.60 -20.03 23.00
N THR A 801 -2.37 -20.48 23.25
CA THR A 801 -1.99 -21.17 24.50
C THR A 801 -2.12 -20.26 25.73
N LYS A 802 -1.71 -19.00 25.60
CA LYS A 802 -1.79 -18.00 26.68
C LYS A 802 -3.23 -17.61 26.98
N GLU A 803 -4.08 -17.48 25.96
CA GLU A 803 -5.50 -17.17 26.10
C GLU A 803 -6.24 -18.29 26.85
N VAL A 804 -5.95 -19.55 26.54
CA VAL A 804 -6.49 -20.71 27.27
C VAL A 804 -6.03 -20.69 28.73
N CYS A 805 -4.73 -20.49 28.99
CA CYS A 805 -4.20 -20.36 30.34
C CYS A 805 -4.88 -19.22 31.14
N TRP A 806 -5.10 -18.08 30.49
CA TRP A 806 -5.77 -16.94 31.10
C TRP A 806 -7.24 -17.23 31.42
N ASN A 807 -7.97 -17.88 30.51
CA ASN A 807 -9.37 -18.26 30.71
C ASN A 807 -9.56 -19.25 31.87
N ILE A 808 -8.63 -20.19 32.05
CA ILE A 808 -8.57 -21.10 33.20
C ILE A 808 -8.47 -20.30 34.50
N ILE A 809 -7.53 -19.34 34.56
CA ILE A 809 -7.32 -18.51 35.75
C ILE A 809 -8.56 -17.66 36.02
N LEU A 810 -9.10 -16.98 35.01
CA LEU A 810 -10.15 -15.98 35.20
C LEU A 810 -11.50 -16.58 35.63
N HIS A 811 -11.88 -17.74 35.10
CA HIS A 811 -13.19 -18.35 35.34
C HIS A 811 -13.21 -19.32 36.53
N LEU A 812 -12.07 -19.87 36.94
CA LEU A 812 -12.00 -20.78 38.09
C LEU A 812 -11.61 -20.08 39.41
N THR A 813 -11.10 -18.85 39.37
CA THR A 813 -10.58 -18.14 40.58
C THR A 813 -11.37 -16.91 41.03
N ARG A 814 -12.32 -16.39 40.23
CA ARG A 814 -13.13 -15.22 40.60
C ARG A 814 -14.61 -15.58 40.81
N PRO A 815 -15.22 -15.22 41.95
CA PRO A 815 -16.68 -15.21 42.07
C PRO A 815 -17.22 -13.95 41.37
N GLN A 816 -17.99 -14.10 40.28
CA GLN A 816 -18.60 -12.94 39.61
C GLN A 816 -20.12 -13.06 39.40
N ARG A 817 -20.76 -11.89 39.57
CA ARG A 817 -22.20 -11.63 39.59
C ARG A 817 -22.87 -11.88 38.23
N ILE A 818 -24.08 -12.39 38.29
CA ILE A 818 -24.99 -12.65 37.18
C ILE A 818 -25.43 -11.33 36.53
N THR A 819 -24.99 -11.04 35.30
CA THR A 819 -25.65 -10.05 34.41
C THR A 819 -25.64 -10.57 32.96
N GLY A 820 -26.70 -10.26 32.18
CA GLY A 820 -27.15 -10.99 30.98
C GLY A 820 -26.32 -10.87 29.69
N GLY A 821 -25.06 -11.31 29.71
CA GLY A 821 -24.15 -11.27 28.55
C GLY A 821 -24.21 -12.45 27.56
N ASN A 822 -24.99 -13.51 27.80
CA ASN A 822 -24.88 -14.76 27.01
C ASN A 822 -25.18 -14.61 25.50
N LEU A 823 -26.11 -13.74 25.09
CA LEU A 823 -26.44 -13.57 23.68
C LEU A 823 -25.34 -12.83 22.89
N PHE A 824 -24.73 -11.81 23.49
CA PHE A 824 -23.72 -10.96 22.85
C PHE A 824 -22.44 -11.73 22.49
N PHE A 825 -22.01 -12.64 23.37
CA PHE A 825 -20.81 -13.47 23.11
C PHE A 825 -21.05 -14.58 22.08
N LYS A 826 -22.23 -15.20 22.07
CA LYS A 826 -22.64 -16.15 21.01
C LYS A 826 -22.68 -15.46 19.65
N TRP A 827 -23.15 -14.21 19.63
CA TRP A 827 -23.16 -13.40 18.44
C TRP A 827 -21.75 -13.08 17.93
N ASN A 828 -20.78 -12.79 18.80
CA ASN A 828 -19.39 -12.56 18.37
C ASN A 828 -18.72 -13.82 17.79
N CYS A 829 -18.97 -15.01 18.36
CA CYS A 829 -18.50 -16.26 17.76
C CYS A 829 -19.16 -16.49 16.39
N LEU A 830 -20.47 -16.24 16.28
CA LEU A 830 -21.16 -16.31 15.00
C LEU A 830 -20.60 -15.29 13.99
N VAL A 831 -20.30 -14.05 14.39
CA VAL A 831 -19.71 -13.01 13.53
C VAL A 831 -18.32 -13.39 13.03
N LEU A 832 -17.49 -14.02 13.87
CA LEU A 832 -16.17 -14.52 13.44
C LEU A 832 -16.31 -15.65 12.43
N ILE A 833 -17.25 -16.58 12.66
CA ILE A 833 -17.52 -17.68 11.73
C ILE A 833 -18.19 -17.18 10.44
N LEU A 834 -19.07 -16.18 10.54
CA LEU A 834 -19.70 -15.47 9.42
C LEU A 834 -18.63 -14.88 8.50
N GLY A 835 -17.65 -14.18 9.06
CA GLY A 835 -16.55 -13.60 8.30
C GLY A 835 -15.64 -14.61 7.58
N PHE A 836 -15.77 -15.91 7.87
CA PHE A 836 -15.07 -16.97 7.14
C PHE A 836 -15.91 -17.60 6.01
N ILE A 837 -17.24 -17.41 6.03
CA ILE A 837 -18.20 -18.04 5.11
C ILE A 837 -18.73 -17.03 4.09
N GLU A 838 -18.93 -15.78 4.50
CA GLU A 838 -19.20 -14.63 3.61
C GLU A 838 -17.90 -14.11 3.00
#